data_AF-A0A1M6GHN4-F1
#
_entry.id   AF-A0A1M6GHN4-F1
#
_cell.length_a   1.000
_cell.length_b   1.000
_cell.length_c   1.000
_cell.angle_alpha   90.00
_cell.angle_beta   90.00
_cell.angle_gamma   90.00
#
_symmetry.space_group_name_H-M   'P 1'
#
loop_
_entity.id
_entity.type
_entity.pdbx_description
1 polymer ?
#
loop_
_entity_poly.entity_id
_entity_poly.type
_entity_poly.pdbx_seq_one_letter_code
_entity_poly.pdbx_strand_id
1 'polypeptide(L)'
;MKEKYYIVPQKSRLLSDLAKGMELNEDEERFLKGAFIRHVEISLNSSMWEIVVWSGKKIPENIIDRIADFVARKNSLAKVMIYQTVISLEELAEQNWEKLVNQVAGNNQSISHILLGTNRIYKDSRIILQVNGDFSKYMLEENNVSMAFYEAGIKIIGYPISIECQSIYEEIENISVEEALHDTREYQEALEAARTPISKTAQRGGSKADGAASTYTGGKNKYSSKKSRPKRGKIQIGKDDSPLIFGEAIIGSITPISQLEGEKKDVVVQGVIVSVDGKQLLESSMLLLSVADDTDGMTCKSFFKKPEDFTKVLDRLKKAVKAGGTVKLRGRMRYDKFINDNVLFVDSLLLVDMESRQDNATEKRVELHCHTKMSAGDGVASAKNLIKTAAKWGWPAIAITDHGVVQAFPEAMDTIWGKEKLDIKIIYGVEGYLVPNDYDLKNANHIIILAKNPNGLRNLYKLITLSHLRFFYREPRLPRQLIQEYREGLIIGSACEAGELIRAIVAEQSDEELLKIAEFYDYLEIQPIGNNEFLVRKDKFHHIKDDNDLIKINMKVAELARKLNKPLVATCDVHFLNPEDQIYRAIVMRGKGFPDADLQPPLYLRTTEEMLAEFQYLGEEGAYEAVVTNPRRIAEMCEKFKPIPDELYSPMIPGADEEITSMTYNKAQSLYGDVLPKIVQDRIDQELKPIIAHGFSVLYLIAHKLVRKSNLDGYLVGSRGSVGSSFVATMTDITEVNPLPPHWRCPNCKHSEFITDGSYGCGYDLPDKECRICGTNMVKDGHDIPFAVFLGFDGDKVPDIDLNFSGEYQPVAHRYTEELFGKDNVFRAGSIGTIADKTAPAFVRNYYRDKGQTKHEAYIKKIAASCTGVKQTSGQHPAGIMVVPRDMDVHFFTPLQHPAGDKAGSTITTHFDYHSISSRLVKLDILGHDDPTVIKMLEDLTHRDPKTIPFDDTATLSLFSSTKALGISEKELGLTLVPLEFRSFVLPLPAR
;
A
#
# COMPACT_ATOMS: atom_id res chain seq x y z
N MET A 1 -5.88 11.41 -62.49
CA MET A 1 -5.89 10.24 -61.57
C MET A 1 -7.21 10.27 -60.81
N LYS A 2 -7.94 9.16 -60.70
CA LYS A 2 -9.14 9.11 -59.83
C LYS A 2 -8.65 9.16 -58.39
N GLU A 3 -8.82 10.28 -57.70
CA GLU A 3 -8.49 10.37 -56.28
C GLU A 3 -9.52 9.55 -55.49
N LYS A 4 -9.09 8.36 -55.05
CA LYS A 4 -9.77 7.56 -54.04
C LYS A 4 -9.14 7.86 -52.69
N TYR A 5 -9.96 8.21 -51.71
CA TYR A 5 -9.50 8.47 -50.34
C TYR A 5 -9.72 7.22 -49.49
N TYR A 6 -8.67 6.80 -48.79
CA TYR A 6 -8.70 5.65 -47.89
C TYR A 6 -8.94 6.13 -46.45
N ILE A 7 -10.09 5.78 -45.88
CA ILE A 7 -10.52 6.25 -44.56
C ILE A 7 -10.66 5.07 -43.60
N VAL A 8 -10.04 5.18 -42.43
CA VAL A 8 -10.15 4.21 -41.33
C VAL A 8 -10.89 4.88 -40.16
N PRO A 9 -12.09 4.41 -39.78
CA PRO A 9 -12.87 5.06 -38.70
C PRO A 9 -12.15 4.98 -37.34
N GLN A 10 -12.10 6.08 -36.58
CA GLN A 10 -11.38 6.15 -35.30
C GLN A 10 -12.27 5.95 -34.05
N LYS A 11 -13.58 6.20 -34.15
CA LYS A 11 -14.50 6.20 -32.98
C LYS A 11 -15.25 4.88 -32.79
N SER A 12 -15.79 4.33 -33.87
CA SER A 12 -16.35 2.98 -33.90
C SER A 12 -16.20 2.42 -35.29
N ARG A 13 -15.95 1.12 -35.37
CA ARG A 13 -15.72 0.38 -36.60
C ARG A 13 -16.72 -0.75 -36.77
N LEU A 14 -17.84 -0.76 -36.06
CA LEU A 14 -18.86 -1.78 -36.25
C LEU A 14 -19.74 -1.47 -37.45
N LEU A 15 -20.07 -2.47 -38.26
CA LEU A 15 -20.99 -2.31 -39.38
C LEU A 15 -22.42 -1.98 -38.89
N SER A 16 -22.81 -2.47 -37.71
CA SER A 16 -24.10 -2.17 -37.07
C SER A 16 -24.31 -0.67 -36.83
N ASP A 17 -23.24 0.10 -36.61
CA ASP A 17 -23.35 1.54 -36.41
C ASP A 17 -23.74 2.28 -37.69
N LEU A 18 -23.34 1.79 -38.86
CA LEU A 18 -23.80 2.33 -40.14
C LEU A 18 -25.25 1.95 -40.42
N ALA A 19 -25.72 0.83 -39.88
CA ALA A 19 -27.10 0.38 -39.96
C ALA A 19 -28.01 0.98 -38.85
N LYS A 20 -27.49 1.85 -37.96
CA LYS A 20 -28.30 2.49 -36.91
C LYS A 20 -29.48 3.27 -37.49
N GLY A 21 -30.69 2.86 -37.09
CA GLY A 21 -31.97 3.40 -37.55
C GLY A 21 -32.66 2.57 -38.64
N MET A 22 -32.06 1.44 -39.05
CA MET A 22 -32.70 0.44 -39.90
C MET A 22 -33.45 -0.59 -39.04
N GLU A 23 -34.64 -1.00 -39.44
CA GLU A 23 -35.35 -2.13 -38.81
C GLU A 23 -34.61 -3.44 -39.15
N LEU A 24 -34.01 -4.06 -38.13
CA LEU A 24 -33.29 -5.32 -38.18
C LEU A 24 -33.99 -6.33 -37.26
N ASN A 25 -34.05 -7.59 -37.68
CA ASN A 25 -34.51 -8.68 -36.80
C ASN A 25 -33.36 -9.24 -35.95
N GLU A 26 -33.68 -10.06 -34.94
CA GLU A 26 -32.70 -10.60 -33.98
C GLU A 26 -31.56 -11.40 -34.64
N ASP A 27 -31.85 -12.11 -35.74
CA ASP A 27 -30.85 -12.87 -36.49
C ASP A 27 -29.92 -11.95 -37.30
N GLU A 28 -30.46 -10.90 -37.91
CA GLU A 28 -29.70 -9.87 -38.62
C GLU A 28 -28.78 -9.10 -37.66
N GLU A 29 -29.27 -8.75 -36.47
CA GLU A 29 -28.44 -8.12 -35.43
C GLU A 29 -27.30 -9.03 -34.98
N ARG A 30 -27.54 -10.35 -34.88
CA ARG A 30 -26.49 -11.33 -34.56
C ARG A 30 -25.38 -11.38 -35.60
N PHE A 31 -25.71 -11.32 -36.90
CA PHE A 31 -24.68 -11.26 -37.95
C PHE A 31 -23.83 -9.98 -37.89
N LEU A 32 -24.40 -8.88 -37.40
CA LEU A 32 -23.73 -7.58 -37.36
C LEU A 32 -22.92 -7.33 -36.07
N LYS A 33 -23.22 -8.03 -34.97
CA LYS A 33 -22.52 -7.91 -33.67
C LYS A 33 -21.01 -8.26 -33.72
N GLY A 34 -20.54 -8.90 -34.79
CA GLY A 34 -19.12 -9.24 -35.03
C GLY A 34 -18.57 -8.79 -36.38
N ALA A 35 -19.24 -7.84 -37.05
CA ALA A 35 -18.86 -7.32 -38.36
C ALA A 35 -18.16 -5.97 -38.24
N PHE A 36 -16.90 -5.91 -38.65
CA PHE A 36 -16.00 -4.77 -38.44
C PHE A 36 -15.57 -4.13 -39.76
N ILE A 37 -15.71 -2.82 -39.87
CA ILE A 37 -15.24 -2.00 -40.99
C ILE A 37 -13.72 -1.87 -40.88
N ARG A 38 -13.01 -2.52 -41.80
CA ARG A 38 -11.56 -2.38 -41.92
C ARG A 38 -11.20 -0.98 -42.40
N HIS A 39 -11.83 -0.55 -43.49
CA HIS A 39 -11.65 0.76 -44.10
C HIS A 39 -12.78 1.08 -45.07
N VAL A 40 -12.88 2.34 -45.47
CA VAL A 40 -13.80 2.84 -46.49
C VAL A 40 -13.01 3.58 -47.55
N GLU A 41 -13.20 3.23 -48.81
CA GLU A 41 -12.65 3.96 -49.95
C GLU A 41 -13.72 4.89 -50.54
N ILE A 42 -13.40 6.18 -50.61
CA ILE A 42 -14.31 7.21 -51.10
C ILE A 42 -13.81 7.76 -52.42
N SER A 43 -14.66 7.72 -53.44
CA SER A 43 -14.40 8.36 -54.74
C SER A 43 -15.15 9.69 -54.83
N LEU A 44 -14.44 10.82 -54.74
CA LEU A 44 -15.07 12.16 -54.71
C LEU A 44 -15.85 12.51 -55.99
N ASN A 45 -15.39 12.01 -57.15
CA ASN A 45 -16.00 12.35 -58.44
C ASN A 45 -17.26 11.54 -58.79
N SER A 46 -17.51 10.43 -58.07
CA SER A 46 -18.62 9.53 -58.39
C SER A 46 -19.63 9.38 -57.24
N SER A 47 -19.42 10.06 -56.11
CA SER A 47 -20.24 9.93 -54.90
C SER A 47 -20.50 8.46 -54.52
N MET A 48 -19.45 7.63 -54.63
CA MET A 48 -19.50 6.20 -54.31
C MET A 48 -18.58 5.86 -53.16
N TRP A 49 -19.08 5.02 -52.24
CA TRP A 49 -18.30 4.46 -51.14
C TRP A 49 -18.13 2.96 -51.32
N GLU A 50 -16.91 2.49 -51.13
CA GLU A 50 -16.57 1.06 -51.06
C GLU A 50 -16.16 0.75 -49.62
N ILE A 51 -16.99 0.03 -48.88
CA ILE A 51 -16.79 -0.28 -47.47
C ILE A 51 -16.26 -1.70 -47.38
N VAL A 52 -15.05 -1.89 -46.85
CA VAL A 52 -14.48 -3.22 -46.65
C VAL A 52 -14.75 -3.66 -45.21
N VAL A 53 -15.43 -4.79 -45.06
CA VAL A 53 -15.88 -5.35 -43.79
C VAL A 53 -15.21 -6.69 -43.56
N TRP A 54 -14.74 -6.92 -42.34
CA TRP A 54 -14.25 -8.17 -41.83
C TRP A 54 -15.28 -8.76 -40.87
N SER A 55 -15.55 -10.06 -40.98
CA SER A 55 -16.48 -10.74 -40.08
C SER A 55 -16.02 -12.17 -39.79
N GLY A 56 -16.39 -12.69 -38.62
CA GLY A 56 -16.11 -14.10 -38.27
C GLY A 56 -17.00 -15.11 -39.01
N LYS A 57 -18.18 -14.67 -39.49
CA LYS A 57 -19.11 -15.47 -40.28
C LYS A 57 -19.56 -14.69 -41.52
N LYS A 58 -19.82 -15.40 -42.63
CA LYS A 58 -20.31 -14.78 -43.87
C LYS A 58 -21.68 -14.16 -43.60
N ILE A 59 -21.80 -12.85 -43.81
CA ILE A 59 -23.08 -12.14 -43.73
C ILE A 59 -23.84 -12.41 -45.04
N PRO A 60 -25.11 -12.82 -44.98
CA PRO A 60 -25.95 -12.99 -46.16
C PRO A 60 -25.97 -11.74 -47.08
N GLU A 61 -25.86 -11.95 -48.40
CA GLU A 61 -25.74 -10.86 -49.39
C GLU A 61 -26.97 -9.94 -49.39
N ASN A 62 -28.17 -10.49 -49.16
CA ASN A 62 -29.40 -9.70 -49.03
C ASN A 62 -29.37 -8.69 -47.87
N ILE A 63 -28.65 -8.98 -46.78
CA ILE A 63 -28.49 -8.07 -45.65
C ILE A 63 -27.48 -6.98 -46.01
N ILE A 64 -26.36 -7.38 -46.63
CA ILE A 64 -25.33 -6.45 -47.09
C ILE A 64 -25.92 -5.42 -48.08
N ASP A 65 -26.69 -5.88 -49.05
CA ASP A 65 -27.32 -5.01 -50.06
C ASP A 65 -28.31 -4.03 -49.42
N ARG A 66 -29.13 -4.50 -48.48
CA ARG A 66 -30.06 -3.63 -47.74
C ARG A 66 -29.33 -2.56 -46.91
N ILE A 67 -28.21 -2.91 -46.27
CA ILE A 67 -27.40 -1.95 -45.51
C ILE A 67 -26.72 -0.96 -46.46
N ALA A 68 -26.18 -1.42 -47.59
CA ALA A 68 -25.57 -0.56 -48.60
C ALA A 68 -26.58 0.46 -49.14
N ASP A 69 -27.80 0.03 -49.47
CA ASP A 69 -28.89 0.89 -49.93
C ASP A 69 -29.32 1.90 -48.85
N PHE A 70 -29.44 1.44 -47.59
CA PHE A 70 -29.78 2.31 -46.47
C PHE A 70 -28.73 3.40 -46.25
N VAL A 71 -27.43 3.03 -46.22
CA VAL A 71 -26.33 3.97 -46.06
C VAL A 71 -26.24 4.94 -47.23
N ALA A 72 -26.48 4.46 -48.47
CA ALA A 72 -26.51 5.31 -49.65
C ALA A 72 -27.60 6.38 -49.55
N ARG A 73 -28.82 6.00 -49.17
CA ARG A 73 -29.95 6.93 -48.99
C ARG A 73 -29.72 7.92 -47.86
N LYS A 74 -29.29 7.44 -46.69
CA LYS A 74 -29.06 8.26 -45.49
C LYS A 74 -28.02 9.36 -45.73
N ASN A 75 -27.03 9.10 -46.59
CA ASN A 75 -25.92 10.02 -46.85
C ASN A 75 -25.96 10.66 -48.25
N SER A 76 -27.07 10.52 -48.99
CA SER A 76 -27.23 11.06 -50.36
C SER A 76 -26.11 10.66 -51.33
N LEU A 77 -25.68 9.40 -51.28
CA LEU A 77 -24.62 8.84 -52.14
C LEU A 77 -25.23 8.17 -53.38
N ALA A 78 -24.49 8.18 -54.49
CA ALA A 78 -24.93 7.56 -55.73
C ALA A 78 -24.92 6.02 -55.65
N LYS A 79 -23.95 5.45 -54.94
CA LYS A 79 -23.85 4.01 -54.69
C LYS A 79 -22.96 3.70 -53.49
N VAL A 80 -23.33 2.72 -52.69
CA VAL A 80 -22.45 2.11 -51.68
C VAL A 80 -22.23 0.65 -52.07
N MET A 81 -21.00 0.17 -51.98
CA MET A 81 -20.66 -1.23 -52.16
C MET A 81 -19.96 -1.73 -50.90
N ILE A 82 -20.41 -2.83 -50.34
CA ILE A 82 -19.83 -3.42 -49.14
C ILE A 82 -19.15 -4.73 -49.53
N TYR A 83 -17.85 -4.82 -49.31
CA TYR A 83 -17.05 -6.02 -49.55
C TYR A 83 -16.76 -6.71 -48.24
N GLN A 84 -17.34 -7.88 -48.02
CA GLN A 84 -17.04 -8.68 -46.84
C GLN A 84 -15.85 -9.63 -47.07
N THR A 85 -15.03 -9.80 -46.04
CA THR A 85 -14.01 -10.85 -45.94
C THR A 85 -14.28 -11.63 -44.66
N VAL A 86 -14.45 -12.95 -44.79
CA VAL A 86 -14.57 -13.82 -43.61
C VAL A 86 -13.17 -14.12 -43.11
N ILE A 87 -12.91 -13.82 -41.85
CA ILE A 87 -11.61 -14.03 -41.21
C ILE A 87 -11.71 -14.99 -40.04
N SER A 88 -10.69 -15.83 -39.85
CA SER A 88 -10.52 -16.64 -38.65
C SER A 88 -9.68 -15.87 -37.64
N LEU A 89 -10.27 -15.50 -36.50
CA LEU A 89 -9.56 -14.83 -35.42
C LEU A 89 -8.41 -15.70 -34.88
N GLU A 90 -8.62 -17.01 -34.82
CA GLU A 90 -7.63 -17.99 -34.37
C GLU A 90 -6.39 -17.98 -35.25
N GLU A 91 -6.55 -18.08 -36.58
CA GLU A 91 -5.42 -18.08 -37.51
C GLU A 91 -4.63 -16.76 -37.46
N LEU A 92 -5.32 -15.62 -37.38
CA LEU A 92 -4.68 -14.30 -37.35
C LEU A 92 -3.97 -14.02 -36.02
N ALA A 93 -4.59 -14.40 -34.90
CA ALA A 93 -4.05 -14.17 -33.56
C ALA A 93 -2.86 -15.10 -33.27
N GLU A 94 -2.94 -16.40 -33.58
CA GLU A 94 -1.85 -17.34 -33.33
C GLU A 94 -0.60 -17.02 -34.16
N GLN A 95 -0.77 -16.62 -35.43
CA GLN A 95 0.37 -16.19 -36.28
C GLN A 95 1.11 -14.96 -35.75
N ASN A 96 0.48 -14.17 -34.88
CA ASN A 96 1.03 -12.93 -34.34
C ASN A 96 1.06 -12.91 -32.81
N TRP A 97 0.86 -14.05 -32.14
CA TRP A 97 0.60 -14.11 -30.71
C TRP A 97 1.74 -13.52 -29.89
N GLU A 98 2.99 -13.91 -30.17
CA GLU A 98 4.16 -13.35 -29.48
C GLU A 98 4.29 -11.84 -29.65
N LYS A 99 3.98 -11.30 -30.84
CA LYS A 99 4.00 -9.85 -31.09
C LYS A 99 2.89 -9.13 -30.34
N LEU A 100 1.69 -9.70 -30.31
CA LEU A 100 0.56 -9.20 -29.54
C LEU A 100 0.89 -9.18 -28.05
N VAL A 101 1.41 -10.28 -27.51
CA VAL A 101 1.82 -10.38 -26.10
C VAL A 101 2.92 -9.40 -25.75
N ASN A 102 3.95 -9.25 -26.59
CA ASN A 102 5.02 -8.27 -26.35
C ASN A 102 4.50 -6.84 -26.34
N GLN A 103 3.56 -6.51 -27.24
CA GLN A 103 2.95 -5.18 -27.26
C GLN A 103 2.03 -4.95 -26.05
N VAL A 104 1.29 -5.97 -25.63
CA VAL A 104 0.35 -5.89 -24.49
C VAL A 104 1.09 -5.86 -23.15
N ALA A 105 2.11 -6.69 -22.97
CA ALA A 105 2.87 -6.80 -21.73
C ALA A 105 3.89 -5.67 -21.55
N GLY A 106 4.37 -5.06 -22.64
CA GLY A 106 5.40 -4.01 -22.58
C GLY A 106 6.66 -4.51 -21.86
N ASN A 107 7.05 -3.84 -20.78
CA ASN A 107 8.19 -4.24 -19.94
C ASN A 107 7.82 -5.18 -18.78
N ASN A 108 6.54 -5.57 -18.65
CA ASN A 108 6.06 -6.42 -17.56
C ASN A 108 6.28 -7.91 -17.88
N GLN A 109 7.42 -8.44 -17.43
CA GLN A 109 7.80 -9.84 -17.64
C GLN A 109 6.80 -10.85 -17.04
N SER A 110 6.11 -10.51 -15.96
CA SER A 110 5.12 -11.39 -15.34
C SER A 110 3.87 -11.54 -16.20
N ILE A 111 3.35 -10.43 -16.75
CA ILE A 111 2.21 -10.45 -17.67
C ILE A 111 2.60 -11.18 -18.97
N SER A 112 3.79 -10.92 -19.51
CA SER A 112 4.31 -11.64 -20.67
C SER A 112 4.39 -13.15 -20.42
N HIS A 113 4.87 -13.57 -19.26
CA HIS A 113 4.99 -14.98 -18.90
C HIS A 113 3.62 -15.66 -18.78
N ILE A 114 2.65 -15.00 -18.12
CA ILE A 114 1.28 -15.51 -17.98
C ILE A 114 0.61 -15.65 -19.36
N LEU A 115 0.73 -14.65 -20.23
CA LEU A 115 0.11 -14.63 -21.56
C LEU A 115 0.75 -15.59 -22.58
N LEU A 116 2.05 -15.88 -22.45
CA LEU A 116 2.70 -16.91 -23.27
C LEU A 116 2.34 -18.32 -22.79
N GLY A 117 2.14 -18.51 -21.48
CA GLY A 117 1.83 -19.80 -20.87
C GLY A 117 0.34 -20.13 -20.74
N THR A 118 -0.58 -19.22 -21.09
CA THR A 118 -2.03 -19.44 -20.98
C THR A 118 -2.58 -20.26 -22.14
N ASN A 119 -3.53 -21.16 -21.85
CA ASN A 119 -4.32 -21.82 -22.88
C ASN A 119 -5.38 -20.87 -23.43
N ARG A 120 -5.64 -20.93 -24.75
CA ARG A 120 -6.44 -19.93 -25.47
C ARG A 120 -7.59 -20.60 -26.18
N ILE A 121 -8.82 -20.18 -25.86
CA ILE A 121 -10.03 -20.69 -26.52
C ILE A 121 -10.62 -19.57 -27.38
N TYR A 122 -10.71 -19.81 -28.68
CA TYR A 122 -11.24 -18.86 -29.64
C TYR A 122 -12.76 -19.06 -29.81
N LYS A 123 -13.54 -17.98 -29.62
CA LYS A 123 -15.00 -17.98 -29.85
C LYS A 123 -15.43 -16.72 -30.59
N ASP A 124 -15.86 -16.88 -31.84
CA ASP A 124 -16.33 -15.79 -32.71
C ASP A 124 -15.34 -14.59 -32.75
N SER A 125 -15.62 -13.50 -32.02
CA SER A 125 -14.79 -12.27 -31.94
C SER A 125 -14.03 -12.11 -30.61
N ARG A 126 -14.00 -13.15 -29.77
CA ARG A 126 -13.34 -13.13 -28.45
C ARG A 126 -12.36 -14.29 -28.27
N ILE A 127 -11.32 -14.06 -27.47
CA ILE A 127 -10.38 -15.07 -27.00
C ILE A 127 -10.56 -15.20 -25.50
N ILE A 128 -10.81 -16.42 -25.03
CA ILE A 128 -10.86 -16.75 -23.62
C ILE A 128 -9.48 -17.26 -23.21
N LEU A 129 -8.81 -16.54 -22.32
CA LEU A 129 -7.52 -16.92 -21.75
C LEU A 129 -7.76 -17.72 -20.47
N GLN A 130 -7.39 -18.99 -20.50
CA GLN A 130 -7.43 -19.87 -19.35
C GLN A 130 -6.13 -19.76 -18.57
N VAL A 131 -6.22 -19.10 -17.41
CA VAL A 131 -5.06 -18.76 -16.58
C VAL A 131 -5.08 -19.53 -15.26
N ASN A 132 -3.90 -19.91 -14.77
CA ASN A 132 -3.79 -20.75 -13.58
C ASN A 132 -4.08 -19.92 -12.31
N GLY A 133 -5.22 -20.21 -11.69
CA GLY A 133 -5.70 -19.60 -10.45
C GLY A 133 -6.14 -18.13 -10.56
N ASP A 134 -6.85 -17.66 -9.55
CA ASP A 134 -7.45 -16.31 -9.53
C ASP A 134 -6.41 -15.19 -9.47
N PHE A 135 -5.23 -15.45 -8.92
CA PHE A 135 -4.17 -14.46 -8.85
C PHE A 135 -3.67 -14.05 -10.24
N SER A 136 -3.51 -15.02 -11.16
CA SER A 136 -3.10 -14.76 -12.53
C SER A 136 -4.19 -14.01 -13.30
N LYS A 137 -5.46 -14.36 -13.08
CA LYS A 137 -6.62 -13.65 -13.64
C LYS A 137 -6.67 -12.20 -13.16
N TYR A 138 -6.60 -11.98 -11.85
CA TYR A 138 -6.58 -10.67 -11.23
C TYR A 138 -5.43 -9.80 -11.75
N MET A 139 -4.23 -10.38 -11.89
CA MET A 139 -3.06 -9.69 -12.45
C MET A 139 -3.30 -9.22 -13.89
N LEU A 140 -3.93 -10.02 -14.75
CA LEU A 140 -4.25 -9.59 -16.11
C LEU A 140 -5.33 -8.49 -16.14
N GLU A 141 -6.35 -8.59 -15.27
CA GLU A 141 -7.45 -7.63 -15.19
C GLU A 141 -6.98 -6.26 -14.67
N GLU A 142 -6.22 -6.20 -13.57
CA GLU A 142 -5.65 -4.96 -13.01
C GLU A 142 -4.69 -4.26 -13.97
N ASN A 143 -4.01 -5.02 -14.84
CA ASN A 143 -3.12 -4.45 -15.86
C ASN A 143 -3.85 -4.09 -17.17
N ASN A 144 -5.19 -4.06 -17.18
CA ASN A 144 -6.03 -3.71 -18.33
C ASN A 144 -5.70 -4.49 -19.61
N VAL A 145 -5.30 -5.75 -19.47
CA VAL A 145 -4.84 -6.60 -20.59
C VAL A 145 -5.89 -6.71 -21.69
N SER A 146 -7.19 -6.71 -21.34
CA SER A 146 -8.27 -6.77 -22.35
C SER A 146 -8.28 -5.55 -23.27
N MET A 147 -8.15 -4.33 -22.71
CA MET A 147 -8.08 -3.11 -23.51
C MET A 147 -6.78 -3.04 -24.32
N ALA A 148 -5.66 -3.47 -23.74
CA ALA A 148 -4.38 -3.53 -24.43
C ALA A 148 -4.42 -4.50 -25.63
N PHE A 149 -5.07 -5.66 -25.50
CA PHE A 149 -5.27 -6.59 -26.63
C PHE A 149 -6.23 -6.03 -27.69
N TYR A 150 -7.24 -5.27 -27.28
CA TYR A 150 -8.13 -4.59 -28.23
C TYR A 150 -7.35 -3.63 -29.13
N GLU A 151 -6.50 -2.78 -28.56
CA GLU A 151 -5.65 -1.85 -29.31
C GLU A 151 -4.54 -2.56 -30.10
N ALA A 152 -3.88 -3.54 -29.49
CA ALA A 152 -2.83 -4.32 -30.14
C ALA A 152 -3.37 -5.11 -31.34
N GLY A 153 -4.57 -5.68 -31.24
CA GLY A 153 -5.25 -6.36 -32.33
C GLY A 153 -5.48 -5.44 -33.54
N ILE A 154 -6.00 -4.23 -33.31
CA ILE A 154 -6.21 -3.24 -34.38
C ILE A 154 -4.88 -2.85 -35.03
N LYS A 155 -3.82 -2.68 -34.24
CA LYS A 155 -2.51 -2.20 -34.73
C LYS A 155 -1.70 -3.28 -35.46
N ILE A 156 -1.68 -4.50 -34.93
CA ILE A 156 -0.80 -5.58 -35.42
C ILE A 156 -1.49 -6.40 -36.51
N ILE A 157 -2.75 -6.80 -36.30
CA ILE A 157 -3.47 -7.69 -37.23
C ILE A 157 -4.64 -7.00 -37.95
N GLY A 158 -4.95 -5.75 -37.60
CA GLY A 158 -6.01 -4.97 -38.26
C GLY A 158 -7.43 -5.32 -37.79
N TYR A 159 -7.57 -6.12 -36.72
CA TYR A 159 -8.84 -6.60 -36.19
C TYR A 159 -8.85 -6.53 -34.66
N PRO A 160 -9.89 -5.97 -34.03
CA PRO A 160 -9.95 -5.86 -32.56
C PRO A 160 -10.08 -7.24 -31.93
N ILE A 161 -9.34 -7.45 -30.85
CA ILE A 161 -9.37 -8.68 -30.08
C ILE A 161 -10.08 -8.39 -28.76
N SER A 162 -11.18 -9.09 -28.49
CA SER A 162 -11.81 -9.06 -27.17
C SER A 162 -11.25 -10.19 -26.31
N ILE A 163 -10.75 -9.87 -25.11
CA ILE A 163 -10.21 -10.87 -24.18
C ILE A 163 -11.15 -11.07 -23.00
N GLU A 164 -11.35 -12.33 -22.64
CA GLU A 164 -12.01 -12.77 -21.41
C GLU A 164 -11.05 -13.68 -20.65
N CYS A 165 -10.87 -13.45 -19.35
CA CYS A 165 -9.98 -14.28 -18.53
C CYS A 165 -10.79 -15.25 -17.68
N GLN A 166 -10.50 -16.54 -17.81
CA GLN A 166 -11.10 -17.60 -17.01
C GLN A 166 -10.02 -18.22 -16.15
N SER A 167 -10.21 -18.23 -14.83
CA SER A 167 -9.35 -19.02 -13.95
C SER A 167 -9.62 -20.50 -14.19
N ILE A 168 -8.56 -21.24 -14.48
CA ILE A 168 -8.55 -22.69 -14.37
C ILE A 168 -7.76 -23.02 -13.12
N TYR A 169 -8.35 -23.87 -12.30
CA TYR A 169 -7.61 -24.59 -11.28
C TYR A 169 -7.33 -25.93 -11.93
N GLU A 170 -6.06 -26.31 -12.01
CA GLU A 170 -5.80 -27.73 -12.17
C GLU A 170 -6.53 -28.42 -11.02
N GLU A 171 -7.44 -29.34 -11.34
CA GLU A 171 -7.75 -30.40 -10.40
C GLU A 171 -6.41 -31.05 -10.13
N ILE A 172 -5.78 -30.65 -9.03
CA ILE A 172 -4.87 -31.52 -8.34
C ILE A 172 -5.79 -32.68 -7.98
N GLU A 173 -5.83 -33.71 -8.83
CA GLU A 173 -6.07 -35.06 -8.36
C GLU A 173 -5.32 -35.13 -7.04
N ASN A 174 -6.03 -35.41 -5.95
CA ASN A 174 -5.43 -35.67 -4.66
C ASN A 174 -4.50 -36.87 -4.81
N ILE A 175 -3.34 -36.65 -5.42
CA ILE A 175 -2.16 -37.46 -5.25
C ILE A 175 -1.78 -37.08 -3.83
N SER A 176 -2.21 -37.94 -2.92
CA SER A 176 -1.63 -37.99 -1.60
C SER A 176 -0.12 -37.95 -1.82
N VAL A 177 0.56 -37.01 -1.18
CA VAL A 177 2.03 -36.92 -1.24
C VAL A 177 2.66 -38.25 -0.76
N GLU A 178 1.89 -39.11 -0.09
CA GLU A 178 2.25 -40.48 0.27
C GLU A 178 2.31 -41.45 -0.93
N GLU A 179 1.43 -41.37 -1.93
CA GLU A 179 1.40 -42.35 -3.04
C GLU A 179 2.49 -42.11 -4.09
N ALA A 180 2.79 -40.84 -4.44
CA ALA A 180 3.85 -40.54 -5.43
C ALA A 180 5.28 -40.78 -4.91
N LEU A 181 5.49 -40.75 -3.59
CA LEU A 181 6.76 -41.11 -2.97
C LEU A 181 6.96 -42.63 -2.93
N HIS A 182 5.88 -43.41 -2.83
CA HIS A 182 5.91 -44.87 -2.69
C HIS A 182 6.35 -45.64 -3.95
N ASP A 183 6.24 -45.04 -5.13
CA ASP A 183 6.59 -45.65 -6.43
C ASP A 183 7.95 -45.21 -6.99
N THR A 184 8.68 -44.33 -6.29
CA THR A 184 10.05 -43.99 -6.70
C THR A 184 11.00 -45.14 -6.41
N ARG A 185 11.87 -45.46 -7.39
CA ARG A 185 12.84 -46.57 -7.27
C ARG A 185 13.75 -46.39 -6.06
N GLU A 186 14.16 -45.16 -5.75
CA GLU A 186 14.98 -44.87 -4.57
C GLU A 186 14.23 -45.12 -3.24
N TYR A 187 12.91 -44.90 -3.19
CA TYR A 187 12.12 -45.15 -1.99
C TYR A 187 11.81 -46.64 -1.78
N GLN A 188 11.59 -47.39 -2.86
CA GLN A 188 11.47 -48.86 -2.79
C GLN A 188 12.81 -49.52 -2.42
N GLU A 189 13.93 -49.05 -2.95
CA GLU A 189 15.29 -49.49 -2.56
C GLU A 189 15.56 -49.20 -1.07
N ALA A 190 15.09 -48.05 -0.54
CA ALA A 190 15.19 -47.72 0.88
C ALA A 190 14.30 -48.59 1.78
N LEU A 191 13.11 -48.99 1.31
CA LEU A 191 12.21 -49.91 2.02
C LEU A 191 12.73 -51.36 2.03
N GLU A 192 13.35 -51.83 0.94
CA GLU A 192 14.01 -53.14 0.90
C GLU A 192 15.26 -53.19 1.80
N ALA A 193 16.05 -52.10 1.82
CA ALA A 193 17.17 -51.94 2.74
C ALA A 193 16.73 -51.95 4.21
N ALA A 194 15.52 -51.45 4.51
CA ALA A 194 14.94 -51.45 5.85
C ALA A 194 14.24 -52.78 6.23
N ARG A 195 13.89 -53.65 5.27
CA ARG A 195 13.13 -54.90 5.50
C ARG A 195 13.97 -56.17 5.51
N THR A 196 15.28 -56.09 5.27
CA THR A 196 16.14 -57.29 5.28
C THR A 196 16.58 -57.64 6.72
N PRO A 197 16.21 -58.82 7.28
CA PRO A 197 16.62 -59.21 8.62
C PRO A 197 18.03 -59.81 8.59
N ILE A 198 19.01 -59.15 9.20
CA ILE A 198 20.33 -59.75 9.40
C ILE A 198 20.24 -60.77 10.54
N SER A 199 20.08 -62.03 10.14
CA SER A 199 20.27 -63.20 10.97
C SER A 199 21.75 -63.38 11.34
N LYS A 200 21.99 -63.88 12.55
CA LYS A 200 23.30 -64.34 12.98
C LYS A 200 23.63 -65.66 12.29
N THR A 201 24.78 -65.74 11.63
CA THR A 201 25.65 -66.90 11.78
C THR A 201 27.11 -66.57 11.55
N ALA A 202 27.95 -67.16 12.40
CA ALA A 202 29.38 -67.01 12.51
C ALA A 202 30.15 -67.44 11.26
N GLN A 203 31.35 -66.87 11.06
CA GLN A 203 32.53 -67.68 10.82
C GLN A 203 33.81 -67.02 11.34
N ARG A 204 34.58 -67.86 12.04
CA ARG A 204 35.88 -67.63 12.67
C ARG A 204 37.01 -67.76 11.65
N GLY A 205 38.15 -67.16 12.01
CA GLY A 205 39.51 -67.52 11.58
C GLY A 205 40.22 -66.34 10.92
N GLY A 206 41.31 -65.76 11.41
CA GLY A 206 42.36 -66.17 12.37
C GLY A 206 43.67 -65.56 11.83
N SER A 207 44.51 -64.86 12.60
CA SER A 207 45.68 -65.43 13.31
C SER A 207 46.42 -64.29 14.05
N LYS A 208 46.65 -64.40 15.38
CA LYS A 208 47.94 -64.69 16.09
C LYS A 208 48.81 -63.44 16.35
N ALA A 209 49.50 -63.25 17.48
CA ALA A 209 49.71 -63.95 18.76
C ALA A 209 50.24 -62.86 19.76
N ASP A 210 50.24 -63.00 21.09
CA ASP A 210 51.06 -63.93 21.86
C ASP A 210 50.48 -64.25 23.26
N GLY A 211 50.75 -65.49 23.71
CA GLY A 211 50.42 -66.04 25.03
C GLY A 211 51.30 -65.47 26.16
N ALA A 212 51.22 -65.91 27.41
CA ALA A 212 50.56 -67.06 28.04
C ALA A 212 50.23 -66.68 29.50
N ALA A 213 49.06 -67.05 30.04
CA ALA A 213 48.83 -68.09 31.07
C ALA A 213 49.83 -68.09 32.24
N SER A 214 49.42 -68.08 33.51
CA SER A 214 48.53 -69.11 34.09
C SER A 214 47.74 -68.65 35.33
N THR A 215 46.55 -69.25 35.46
CA THR A 215 45.86 -69.76 36.66
C THR A 215 45.84 -68.95 37.97
N TYR A 216 44.65 -68.66 38.48
CA TYR A 216 44.16 -69.20 39.76
C TYR A 216 42.63 -69.01 39.90
N THR A 217 42.02 -69.93 40.64
CA THR A 217 40.60 -70.21 40.82
C THR A 217 39.87 -69.33 41.84
N GLY A 218 38.60 -68.98 41.54
CA GLY A 218 37.44 -69.11 42.45
C GLY A 218 37.26 -68.16 43.65
N GLY A 219 36.15 -67.40 43.67
CA GLY A 219 35.61 -66.78 44.89
C GLY A 219 34.41 -65.85 44.66
N LYS A 220 33.23 -66.20 45.20
CA LYS A 220 31.96 -65.45 45.14
C LYS A 220 32.01 -64.16 45.99
N ASN A 221 31.46 -63.04 45.51
CA ASN A 221 30.32 -62.35 46.18
C ASN A 221 29.83 -61.08 45.46
N LYS A 222 28.53 -60.83 45.66
CA LYS A 222 27.68 -59.77 45.11
C LYS A 222 28.19 -58.34 45.43
N TYR A 223 28.14 -57.46 44.43
CA TYR A 223 27.89 -56.02 44.62
C TYR A 223 26.95 -55.51 43.51
N SER A 224 25.80 -54.98 43.91
CA SER A 224 24.83 -54.37 43.00
C SER A 224 25.32 -52.98 42.57
N SER A 225 25.37 -52.70 41.27
CA SER A 225 25.52 -51.34 40.75
C SER A 225 24.27 -50.93 39.97
N LYS A 226 23.44 -50.08 40.59
CA LYS A 226 22.50 -49.23 39.85
C LYS A 226 23.26 -47.98 39.42
N LYS A 227 23.61 -47.87 38.13
CA LYS A 227 24.06 -46.61 37.52
C LYS A 227 22.85 -45.67 37.37
N SER A 228 22.88 -44.55 38.07
CA SER A 228 21.92 -43.46 37.91
C SER A 228 22.17 -42.72 36.59
N ARG A 229 21.10 -42.52 35.81
CA ARG A 229 21.05 -41.47 34.78
C ARG A 229 21.01 -40.11 35.51
N PRO A 230 21.73 -39.06 35.05
CA PRO A 230 21.63 -37.75 35.67
C PRO A 230 20.21 -37.20 35.50
N LYS A 231 19.55 -36.86 36.61
CA LYS A 231 18.23 -36.22 36.63
C LYS A 231 18.33 -34.82 36.02
N ARG A 232 17.45 -34.47 35.07
CA ARG A 232 17.21 -33.08 34.63
C ARG A 232 16.95 -32.21 35.89
N GLY A 233 17.76 -31.17 36.10
CA GLY A 233 17.49 -30.16 37.13
C GLY A 233 16.15 -29.46 36.87
N LYS A 234 15.51 -28.92 37.91
CA LYS A 234 14.31 -28.10 37.76
C LYS A 234 14.71 -26.78 37.07
N ILE A 235 14.02 -26.39 35.99
CA ILE A 235 14.19 -25.06 35.39
C ILE A 235 13.72 -24.03 36.42
N GLN A 236 14.63 -23.17 36.89
CA GLN A 236 14.30 -22.08 37.80
C GLN A 236 13.80 -20.88 36.99
N ILE A 237 12.63 -20.33 37.34
CA ILE A 237 12.11 -19.11 36.71
C ILE A 237 12.70 -17.89 37.41
N GLY A 238 13.18 -16.92 36.62
CA GLY A 238 13.71 -15.68 37.15
C GLY A 238 12.63 -14.77 37.75
N LYS A 239 13.06 -13.84 38.61
CA LYS A 239 12.20 -12.78 39.14
C LYS A 239 11.83 -11.79 38.02
N ASP A 240 10.72 -11.07 38.18
CA ASP A 240 10.17 -10.19 37.13
C ASP A 240 11.11 -9.05 36.73
N ASP A 241 11.93 -8.57 37.67
CA ASP A 241 12.90 -7.49 37.47
C ASP A 241 14.33 -8.02 37.20
N SER A 242 14.53 -9.33 37.12
CA SER A 242 15.86 -9.92 36.89
C SER A 242 16.12 -10.17 35.41
N PRO A 243 17.29 -9.82 34.84
CA PRO A 243 17.58 -10.12 33.43
C PRO A 243 17.48 -11.62 33.12
N LEU A 244 17.67 -12.50 34.10
CA LEU A 244 17.43 -13.93 33.95
C LEU A 244 15.91 -14.19 33.78
N ILE A 245 15.53 -14.80 32.67
CA ILE A 245 14.13 -15.22 32.41
C ILE A 245 13.89 -16.61 32.99
N PHE A 246 14.76 -17.58 32.66
CA PHE A 246 14.76 -18.91 33.27
C PHE A 246 16.14 -19.58 33.17
N GLY A 247 16.39 -20.57 34.02
CA GLY A 247 17.62 -21.36 34.05
C GLY A 247 18.64 -20.85 35.08
N GLU A 248 19.92 -20.98 34.75
CA GLU A 248 21.05 -20.54 35.57
C GLU A 248 21.77 -19.34 34.93
N ALA A 249 22.68 -18.70 35.66
CA ALA A 249 23.53 -17.65 35.10
C ALA A 249 24.37 -18.18 33.93
N ILE A 250 24.42 -17.43 32.83
CA ILE A 250 25.14 -17.85 31.62
C ILE A 250 26.57 -17.28 31.65
N ILE A 251 27.53 -18.15 31.93
CA ILE A 251 28.97 -17.88 31.89
C ILE A 251 29.57 -18.59 30.67
N GLY A 252 30.33 -17.87 29.84
CA GLY A 252 30.95 -18.41 28.63
C GLY A 252 31.07 -17.40 27.50
N SER A 253 31.94 -17.70 26.52
CA SER A 253 32.10 -16.92 25.29
C SER A 253 30.92 -17.11 24.35
N ILE A 254 30.49 -16.03 23.71
CA ILE A 254 29.41 -16.04 22.73
C ILE A 254 29.96 -16.64 21.43
N THR A 255 29.22 -17.58 20.85
CA THR A 255 29.52 -18.15 19.52
C THR A 255 28.59 -17.52 18.48
N PRO A 256 29.11 -16.94 17.38
CA PRO A 256 28.28 -16.45 16.27
C PRO A 256 27.43 -17.58 15.69
N ILE A 257 26.16 -17.31 15.38
CA ILE A 257 25.20 -18.33 14.93
C ILE A 257 25.67 -18.97 13.62
N SER A 258 26.24 -18.20 12.70
CA SER A 258 26.79 -18.71 11.44
C SER A 258 27.94 -19.73 11.59
N GLN A 259 28.57 -19.84 12.77
CA GLN A 259 29.65 -20.81 13.06
C GLN A 259 29.13 -22.08 13.75
N LEU A 260 27.82 -22.19 13.91
CA LEU A 260 27.18 -23.34 14.54
C LEU A 260 26.82 -24.40 13.50
N GLU A 261 27.68 -25.40 13.41
CA GLU A 261 27.45 -26.59 12.57
C GLU A 261 27.29 -27.86 13.42
N GLY A 262 26.47 -28.79 12.93
CA GLY A 262 26.29 -30.13 13.51
C GLY A 262 25.63 -30.13 14.91
N GLU A 263 25.79 -31.21 15.66
CA GLU A 263 25.29 -31.26 17.05
C GLU A 263 26.34 -30.75 18.03
N LYS A 264 25.94 -29.85 18.93
CA LYS A 264 26.82 -29.29 19.98
C LYS A 264 26.18 -29.44 21.35
N LYS A 265 26.98 -29.87 22.34
CA LYS A 265 26.47 -30.22 23.68
C LYS A 265 26.23 -29.02 24.60
N ASP A 266 26.98 -27.94 24.43
CA ASP A 266 26.88 -26.71 25.21
C ASP A 266 27.28 -25.55 24.31
N VAL A 267 26.36 -24.64 24.07
CA VAL A 267 26.52 -23.48 23.18
C VAL A 267 25.92 -22.27 23.88
N VAL A 268 26.64 -21.15 23.80
CA VAL A 268 26.16 -19.85 24.23
C VAL A 268 26.03 -18.95 23.01
N VAL A 269 24.82 -18.46 22.74
CA VAL A 269 24.53 -17.51 21.65
C VAL A 269 23.92 -16.24 22.22
N GLN A 270 24.07 -15.14 21.50
CA GLN A 270 23.40 -13.88 21.80
C GLN A 270 22.81 -13.32 20.52
N GLY A 271 21.56 -12.86 20.57
CA GLY A 271 20.91 -12.25 19.41
C GLY A 271 19.57 -11.62 19.74
N VAL A 272 19.02 -10.89 18.78
CA VAL A 272 17.72 -10.22 18.88
C VAL A 272 16.61 -11.26 18.80
N ILE A 273 15.59 -11.12 19.64
CA ILE A 273 14.40 -11.97 19.54
C ILE A 273 13.56 -11.53 18.34
N VAL A 274 13.38 -12.43 17.37
CA VAL A 274 12.61 -12.18 16.15
C VAL A 274 11.15 -12.59 16.33
N SER A 275 10.91 -13.76 16.93
CA SER A 275 9.57 -14.24 17.19
C SER A 275 9.53 -15.16 18.41
N VAL A 276 8.40 -15.12 19.10
CA VAL A 276 8.11 -15.94 20.28
C VAL A 276 6.73 -16.53 20.08
N ASP A 277 6.66 -17.85 20.10
CA ASP A 277 5.41 -18.60 20.03
C ASP A 277 5.40 -19.72 21.08
N GLY A 278 4.21 -20.22 21.36
CA GLY A 278 3.99 -21.15 22.44
C GLY A 278 2.90 -22.16 22.09
N LYS A 279 3.20 -23.45 22.28
CA LYS A 279 2.25 -24.54 22.03
C LYS A 279 2.06 -25.38 23.28
N GLN A 280 0.81 -25.53 23.70
CA GLN A 280 0.45 -26.46 24.77
C GLN A 280 0.41 -27.89 24.22
N LEU A 281 1.09 -28.82 24.89
CA LEU A 281 1.10 -30.25 24.60
C LEU A 281 0.41 -31.00 25.75
N LEU A 282 0.09 -32.28 25.52
CA LEU A 282 -0.61 -33.13 26.50
C LEU A 282 0.07 -33.16 27.89
N GLU A 283 1.41 -33.23 27.92
CA GLU A 283 2.18 -33.37 29.18
C GLU A 283 3.09 -32.18 29.51
N SER A 284 3.20 -31.20 28.62
CA SER A 284 4.11 -30.05 28.78
C SER A 284 3.70 -28.88 27.88
N SER A 285 4.25 -27.71 28.11
CA SER A 285 4.14 -26.57 27.20
C SER A 285 5.48 -26.33 26.51
N MET A 286 5.46 -26.14 25.20
CA MET A 286 6.63 -25.86 24.39
C MET A 286 6.70 -24.38 24.06
N LEU A 287 7.84 -23.76 24.35
CA LEU A 287 8.22 -22.43 23.88
C LEU A 287 9.03 -22.59 22.59
N LEU A 288 8.62 -21.87 21.55
CA LEU A 288 9.36 -21.73 20.29
C LEU A 288 9.84 -20.29 20.17
N LEU A 289 11.14 -20.11 20.08
CA LEU A 289 11.80 -18.82 20.04
C LEU A 289 12.68 -18.77 18.79
N SER A 290 12.61 -17.71 18.01
CA SER A 290 13.55 -17.47 16.91
C SER A 290 14.45 -16.30 17.28
N VAL A 291 15.76 -16.52 17.20
CA VAL A 291 16.78 -15.51 17.54
C VAL A 291 17.68 -15.31 16.33
N ALA A 292 18.10 -14.06 16.11
CA ALA A 292 19.05 -13.73 15.06
C ALA A 292 20.12 -12.77 15.59
N ASP A 293 21.38 -13.11 15.35
CA ASP A 293 22.51 -12.21 15.55
C ASP A 293 22.80 -11.46 14.24
N ASP A 294 23.99 -10.87 14.11
CA ASP A 294 24.37 -10.14 12.90
C ASP A 294 24.89 -11.05 11.78
N THR A 295 25.11 -12.34 12.07
CA THR A 295 25.65 -13.30 11.11
C THR A 295 24.62 -14.27 10.56
N ASP A 296 23.70 -14.79 11.39
CA ASP A 296 22.60 -15.66 10.97
C ASP A 296 21.46 -15.74 12.02
N GLY A 297 20.53 -16.67 11.81
CA GLY A 297 19.38 -16.92 12.67
C GLY A 297 19.32 -18.37 13.13
N MET A 298 18.60 -18.61 14.22
CA MET A 298 18.43 -19.95 14.76
C MET A 298 17.08 -20.10 15.44
N THR A 299 16.49 -21.29 15.28
CA THR A 299 15.31 -21.69 16.02
C THR A 299 15.71 -22.30 17.36
N CYS A 300 15.01 -21.88 18.41
CA CYS A 300 15.28 -22.24 19.80
C CYS A 300 14.01 -22.85 20.43
N LYS A 301 14.18 -23.91 21.23
CA LYS A 301 13.08 -24.60 21.92
C LYS A 301 13.34 -24.76 23.42
N SER A 302 12.29 -24.58 24.21
CA SER A 302 12.28 -24.94 25.63
C SER A 302 10.96 -25.61 26.01
N PHE A 303 11.00 -26.49 27.02
CA PHE A 303 9.82 -27.23 27.47
C PHE A 303 9.59 -26.98 28.96
N PHE A 304 8.35 -26.65 29.30
CA PHE A 304 7.90 -26.33 30.64
C PHE A 304 6.86 -27.35 31.09
N LYS A 305 6.98 -27.88 32.30
CA LYS A 305 6.00 -28.82 32.86
C LYS A 305 4.80 -28.13 33.50
N LYS A 306 5.01 -26.94 34.06
CA LYS A 306 3.96 -26.15 34.70
C LYS A 306 3.42 -25.11 33.71
N PRO A 307 2.11 -25.08 33.44
CA PRO A 307 1.50 -24.08 32.55
C PRO A 307 1.71 -22.63 33.04
N GLU A 308 1.74 -22.41 34.35
CA GLU A 308 1.97 -21.09 34.97
C GLU A 308 3.35 -20.52 34.62
N ASP A 309 4.41 -21.33 34.78
CA ASP A 309 5.79 -20.95 34.46
C ASP A 309 5.93 -20.60 32.97
N PHE A 310 5.29 -21.40 32.10
CA PHE A 310 5.27 -21.16 30.66
C PHE A 310 4.59 -19.83 30.31
N THR A 311 3.40 -19.58 30.86
CA THR A 311 2.63 -18.36 30.58
C THR A 311 3.44 -17.12 30.99
N LYS A 312 4.04 -17.17 32.18
CA LYS A 312 4.90 -16.10 32.70
C LYS A 312 6.11 -15.82 31.79
N VAL A 313 6.81 -16.86 31.36
CA VAL A 313 7.96 -16.72 30.43
C VAL A 313 7.52 -16.19 29.08
N LEU A 314 6.41 -16.71 28.54
CA LEU A 314 5.87 -16.32 27.24
C LEU A 314 5.49 -14.83 27.22
N ASP A 315 4.78 -14.35 28.24
CA ASP A 315 4.39 -12.94 28.34
C ASP A 315 5.59 -12.01 28.47
N ARG A 316 6.59 -12.43 29.27
CA ARG A 316 7.82 -11.65 29.46
C ARG A 316 8.63 -11.55 28.17
N LEU A 317 8.73 -12.64 27.42
CA LEU A 317 9.39 -12.64 26.11
C LEU A 317 8.58 -11.88 25.05
N LYS A 318 7.25 -11.99 25.02
CA LYS A 318 6.39 -11.19 24.12
C LYS A 318 6.55 -9.69 24.36
N LYS A 319 6.69 -9.26 25.62
CA LYS A 319 7.03 -7.86 25.97
C LYS A 319 8.42 -7.48 25.45
N ALA A 320 9.41 -8.35 25.62
CA ALA A 320 10.76 -8.10 25.11
C ALA A 320 10.80 -8.01 23.58
N VAL A 321 10.10 -8.87 22.84
CA VAL A 321 10.00 -8.79 21.36
C VAL A 321 9.46 -7.44 20.91
N LYS A 322 8.38 -6.94 21.56
CA LYS A 322 7.81 -5.62 21.25
C LYS A 322 8.78 -4.46 21.49
N ALA A 323 9.75 -4.65 22.40
CA ALA A 323 10.79 -3.68 22.70
C ALA A 323 12.10 -3.91 21.88
N GLY A 324 12.14 -4.88 20.96
CA GLY A 324 13.35 -5.23 20.22
C GLY A 324 14.42 -5.88 21.09
N GLY A 325 14.03 -6.60 22.14
CA GLY A 325 14.92 -7.14 23.15
C GLY A 325 15.93 -8.16 22.61
N THR A 326 17.15 -8.07 23.13
CA THR A 326 18.24 -9.03 22.88
C THR A 326 18.29 -10.07 23.99
N VAL A 327 18.58 -11.31 23.64
CA VAL A 327 18.75 -12.41 24.60
C VAL A 327 20.11 -13.06 24.47
N LYS A 328 20.63 -13.53 25.60
CA LYS A 328 21.72 -14.50 25.66
C LYS A 328 21.15 -15.84 26.10
N LEU A 329 21.47 -16.87 25.34
CA LEU A 329 20.93 -18.22 25.46
C LEU A 329 22.06 -19.20 25.69
N ARG A 330 21.86 -20.17 26.58
CA ARG A 330 22.72 -21.33 26.74
C ARG A 330 21.91 -22.60 26.55
N GLY A 331 22.44 -23.53 25.78
CA GLY A 331 21.75 -24.79 25.53
C GLY A 331 22.52 -25.75 24.67
N ARG A 332 21.81 -26.74 24.13
CA ARG A 332 22.40 -27.82 23.32
C ARG A 332 21.76 -27.80 21.95
N MET A 333 22.60 -27.82 20.93
CA MET A 333 22.14 -27.80 19.55
C MET A 333 22.01 -29.23 19.04
N ARG A 334 20.84 -29.56 18.50
CA ARG A 334 20.52 -30.89 17.94
C ARG A 334 19.66 -30.74 16.70
N TYR A 335 19.75 -31.74 15.82
CA TYR A 335 18.88 -31.78 14.67
C TYR A 335 17.44 -32.12 15.08
N ASP A 336 16.49 -31.28 14.70
CA ASP A 336 15.08 -31.50 14.94
C ASP A 336 14.40 -31.95 13.65
N LYS A 337 13.96 -33.22 13.59
CA LYS A 337 13.36 -33.80 12.38
C LYS A 337 12.04 -33.17 11.97
N PHE A 338 11.31 -32.54 12.89
CA PHE A 338 10.04 -31.91 12.57
C PHE A 338 10.24 -30.54 11.91
N ILE A 339 11.24 -29.78 12.38
CA ILE A 339 11.63 -28.50 11.78
C ILE A 339 12.56 -28.71 10.57
N ASN A 340 13.20 -29.87 10.49
CA ASN A 340 14.21 -30.22 9.50
C ASN A 340 15.42 -29.26 9.53
N ASP A 341 15.86 -28.90 10.74
CA ASP A 341 16.97 -27.96 10.97
C ASP A 341 17.64 -28.22 12.34
N ASN A 342 18.83 -27.65 12.54
CA ASN A 342 19.52 -27.63 13.83
C ASN A 342 18.83 -26.61 14.76
N VAL A 343 18.34 -27.11 15.90
CA VAL A 343 17.59 -26.32 16.88
C VAL A 343 18.38 -26.25 18.19
N LEU A 344 18.45 -25.06 18.78
CA LEU A 344 18.99 -24.87 20.13
C LEU A 344 17.93 -25.22 21.17
N PHE A 345 18.14 -26.31 21.91
CA PHE A 345 17.36 -26.63 23.09
C PHE A 345 17.89 -25.83 24.26
N VAL A 346 17.18 -24.76 24.63
CA VAL A 346 17.65 -23.75 25.57
C VAL A 346 17.44 -24.24 27.00
N ASP A 347 18.56 -24.32 27.74
CA ASP A 347 18.62 -24.67 29.15
C ASP A 347 18.58 -23.39 30.03
N SER A 348 19.06 -22.24 29.54
CA SER A 348 19.02 -20.95 30.25
C SER A 348 18.88 -19.77 29.29
N LEU A 349 18.09 -18.76 29.68
CA LEU A 349 17.79 -17.57 28.89
C LEU A 349 17.84 -16.32 29.77
N LEU A 350 18.57 -15.31 29.34
CA LEU A 350 18.61 -13.98 29.94
C LEU A 350 18.41 -12.87 28.91
N LEU A 351 17.75 -11.79 29.30
CA LEU A 351 17.69 -10.54 28.54
C LEU A 351 19.01 -9.78 28.71
N VAL A 352 19.50 -9.22 27.61
CA VAL A 352 20.71 -8.41 27.53
C VAL A 352 20.31 -7.01 27.11
N ASP A 353 20.71 -6.03 27.92
CA ASP A 353 20.67 -4.63 27.50
C ASP A 353 21.90 -4.36 26.61
N MET A 354 21.66 -3.96 25.37
CA MET A 354 22.73 -3.54 24.47
C MET A 354 23.13 -2.11 24.80
N GLU A 355 24.44 -1.86 24.92
CA GLU A 355 24.95 -0.49 25.02
C GLU A 355 24.64 0.24 23.72
N SER A 356 23.74 1.23 23.79
CA SER A 356 23.47 2.13 22.67
C SER A 356 24.53 3.21 22.61
N ARG A 357 24.89 3.65 21.40
CA ARG A 357 25.72 4.85 21.19
C ARG A 357 25.17 6.04 21.99
N GLN A 358 26.06 6.81 22.59
CA GLN A 358 25.75 8.00 23.38
C GLN A 358 26.56 9.18 22.85
N ASP A 359 25.96 10.35 22.90
CA ASP A 359 26.67 11.61 22.68
C ASP A 359 27.06 12.17 24.06
N ASN A 360 28.35 12.29 24.35
CA ASN A 360 28.84 12.79 25.64
C ASN A 360 29.39 14.23 25.57
N ALA A 361 29.33 14.88 24.41
CA ALA A 361 29.79 16.26 24.26
C ALA A 361 29.05 17.23 25.20
N THR A 362 29.73 18.23 25.73
CA THR A 362 29.07 19.22 26.62
C THR A 362 28.03 20.04 25.88
N GLU A 363 28.36 20.54 24.69
CA GLU A 363 27.42 21.17 23.78
C GLU A 363 27.10 20.25 22.61
N LYS A 364 25.81 20.08 22.33
CA LYS A 364 25.31 19.15 21.30
C LYS A 364 25.17 19.83 19.95
N ARG A 365 25.54 19.13 18.89
CA ARG A 365 25.30 19.53 17.50
C ARG A 365 23.82 19.45 17.11
N VAL A 366 23.53 19.88 15.89
CA VAL A 366 22.25 19.69 15.19
C VAL A 366 22.53 19.06 13.83
N GLU A 367 21.77 18.04 13.46
CA GLU A 367 21.77 17.52 12.08
C GLU A 367 20.80 18.33 11.21
N LEU A 368 21.28 18.78 10.04
CA LEU A 368 20.53 19.60 9.09
C LEU A 368 20.25 18.90 7.76
N HIS A 369 20.80 17.70 7.55
CA HIS A 369 20.67 16.89 6.34
C HIS A 369 20.38 15.43 6.73
N CYS A 370 19.10 15.03 6.66
CA CYS A 370 18.65 13.74 7.15
C CYS A 370 17.46 13.19 6.37
N HIS A 371 17.65 11.98 5.85
CA HIS A 371 16.71 11.20 5.08
C HIS A 371 16.01 10.16 5.96
N THR A 372 14.74 9.94 5.65
CA THR A 372 13.87 8.97 6.30
C THR A 372 13.45 7.89 5.32
N LYS A 373 12.62 6.94 5.79
CA LYS A 373 11.92 5.95 4.96
C LYS A 373 11.12 6.56 3.80
N MET A 374 10.82 7.87 3.82
CA MET A 374 10.11 8.55 2.74
C MET A 374 11.00 8.97 1.57
N SER A 375 12.33 8.92 1.72
CA SER A 375 13.27 8.98 0.60
C SER A 375 13.21 7.67 -0.19
N ALA A 376 12.49 7.70 -1.32
CA ALA A 376 11.98 6.51 -1.99
C ALA A 376 13.06 5.50 -2.38
N GLY A 377 13.05 4.34 -1.72
CA GLY A 377 13.99 3.26 -1.95
C GLY A 377 15.44 3.62 -1.63
N ASP A 378 15.65 4.52 -0.68
CA ASP A 378 16.97 4.98 -0.26
C ASP A 378 17.12 4.99 1.27
N GLY A 379 16.49 5.96 1.95
CA GLY A 379 16.51 6.05 3.41
C GLY A 379 15.77 4.89 4.08
N VAL A 380 16.33 4.36 5.17
CA VAL A 380 15.79 3.20 5.89
C VAL A 380 15.47 3.49 7.36
N ALA A 381 15.86 4.64 7.89
CA ALA A 381 15.47 5.09 9.23
C ALA A 381 14.10 5.80 9.21
N SER A 382 13.23 5.51 10.18
CA SER A 382 11.98 6.29 10.33
C SER A 382 12.26 7.64 10.99
N ALA A 383 11.44 8.65 10.69
CA ALA A 383 11.57 9.97 11.32
C ALA A 383 11.47 9.83 12.85
N LYS A 384 10.55 8.98 13.32
CA LYS A 384 10.37 8.68 14.74
C LYS A 384 11.66 8.20 15.43
N ASN A 385 12.39 7.27 14.83
CA ASN A 385 13.59 6.70 15.44
C ASN A 385 14.74 7.71 15.48
N LEU A 386 14.90 8.49 14.41
CA LEU A 386 15.91 9.56 14.32
C LEU A 386 15.67 10.62 15.40
N ILE A 387 14.43 11.11 15.50
CA ILE A 387 14.02 12.14 16.47
C ILE A 387 14.20 11.64 17.91
N LYS A 388 13.75 10.42 18.20
CA LYS A 388 13.91 9.82 19.54
C LYS A 388 15.38 9.66 19.92
N THR A 389 16.23 9.32 18.96
CA THR A 389 17.68 9.17 19.21
C THR A 389 18.33 10.51 19.47
N ALA A 390 18.05 11.52 18.64
CA ALA A 390 18.53 12.88 18.85
C ALA A 390 18.06 13.46 20.21
N ALA A 391 16.80 13.24 20.58
CA ALA A 391 16.28 13.63 21.89
C ALA A 391 16.98 12.90 23.04
N LYS A 392 17.24 11.59 22.90
CA LYS A 392 18.00 10.80 23.88
C LYS A 392 19.44 11.31 24.04
N TRP A 393 20.05 11.79 22.96
CA TRP A 393 21.38 12.42 22.96
C TRP A 393 21.37 13.87 23.46
N GLY A 394 20.20 14.43 23.80
CA GLY A 394 20.08 15.79 24.31
C GLY A 394 20.26 16.88 23.24
N TRP A 395 20.08 16.55 21.95
CA TRP A 395 20.20 17.53 20.88
C TRP A 395 19.04 18.54 20.93
N PRO A 396 19.29 19.83 20.62
CA PRO A 396 18.25 20.86 20.67
C PRO A 396 17.30 20.80 19.47
N ALA A 397 17.77 20.27 18.33
CA ALA A 397 17.00 20.18 17.09
C ALA A 397 17.51 19.06 16.16
N ILE A 398 16.68 18.68 15.21
CA ILE A 398 17.02 17.81 14.06
C ILE A 398 16.20 18.22 12.84
N ALA A 399 16.81 18.26 11.65
CA ALA A 399 16.10 18.47 10.40
C ALA A 399 15.63 17.17 9.76
N ILE A 400 14.56 17.26 8.97
CA ILE A 400 14.08 16.18 8.11
C ILE A 400 14.07 16.72 6.68
N THR A 401 14.86 16.13 5.78
CA THR A 401 15.15 16.65 4.43
C THR A 401 15.10 15.54 3.37
N ASP A 402 13.99 14.81 3.32
CA ASP A 402 13.82 13.71 2.36
C ASP A 402 13.96 14.15 0.89
N HIS A 403 14.34 13.20 0.02
CA HIS A 403 14.53 13.46 -1.41
C HIS A 403 13.24 13.86 -2.12
N GLY A 404 13.16 15.14 -2.50
CA GLY A 404 12.08 15.73 -3.26
C GLY A 404 10.73 15.74 -2.54
N VAL A 405 10.59 15.21 -1.32
CA VAL A 405 9.30 15.02 -0.67
C VAL A 405 9.34 15.41 0.80
N VAL A 406 8.16 15.71 1.36
CA VAL A 406 8.00 16.08 2.78
C VAL A 406 7.10 15.10 3.56
N GLN A 407 6.92 13.88 3.03
CA GLN A 407 5.96 12.88 3.53
C GLN A 407 6.23 12.37 4.94
N ALA A 408 7.43 12.59 5.50
CA ALA A 408 7.76 12.23 6.88
C ALA A 408 7.32 13.28 7.91
N PHE A 409 6.87 14.46 7.48
CA PHE A 409 6.48 15.54 8.39
C PHE A 409 5.34 15.16 9.36
N PRO A 410 4.28 14.44 8.94
CA PRO A 410 3.25 13.95 9.86
C PRO A 410 3.83 13.03 10.95
N GLU A 411 4.66 12.04 10.59
CA GLU A 411 5.31 11.13 11.56
C GLU A 411 6.22 11.92 12.52
N ALA A 412 6.98 12.89 12.00
CA ALA A 412 7.84 13.75 12.79
C ALA A 412 7.03 14.60 13.79
N MET A 413 5.90 15.17 13.35
CA MET A 413 4.98 15.91 14.20
C MET A 413 4.41 15.02 15.31
N ASP A 414 3.85 13.86 14.95
CA ASP A 414 3.24 12.94 15.92
C ASP A 414 4.26 12.41 16.95
N THR A 415 5.53 12.31 16.58
CA THR A 415 6.61 11.91 17.49
C THR A 415 6.88 12.95 18.58
N ILE A 416 6.67 14.25 18.31
CA ILE A 416 6.91 15.33 19.27
C ILE A 416 5.64 15.69 20.06
N TRP A 417 4.51 15.78 19.37
CA TRP A 417 3.24 16.27 19.94
C TRP A 417 2.25 15.16 20.29
N GLY A 418 2.59 13.89 20.03
CA GLY A 418 1.78 12.73 20.38
C GLY A 418 1.79 12.38 21.86
N LYS A 419 1.67 11.08 22.16
CA LYS A 419 1.55 10.57 23.54
C LYS A 419 2.79 10.83 24.40
N GLU A 420 3.97 10.71 23.81
CA GLU A 420 5.25 10.99 24.46
C GLU A 420 5.72 12.38 24.00
N LYS A 421 5.63 13.38 24.87
CA LYS A 421 6.12 14.72 24.55
C LYS A 421 7.64 14.74 24.66
N LEU A 422 8.31 15.00 23.54
CA LEU A 422 9.76 15.16 23.48
C LEU A 422 10.12 16.64 23.39
N ASP A 423 11.16 17.04 24.11
CA ASP A 423 11.68 18.40 24.06
C ASP A 423 12.84 18.51 23.06
N ILE A 424 12.51 18.38 21.78
CA ILE A 424 13.42 18.62 20.65
C ILE A 424 12.66 19.36 19.55
N LYS A 425 13.34 20.26 18.84
CA LYS A 425 12.76 21.00 17.71
C LYS A 425 12.96 20.24 16.39
N ILE A 426 11.91 20.15 15.58
CA ILE A 426 12.02 19.65 14.21
C ILE A 426 12.24 20.83 13.26
N ILE A 427 13.22 20.70 12.38
CA ILE A 427 13.43 21.63 11.27
C ILE A 427 12.88 20.96 10.01
N TYR A 428 11.77 21.49 9.52
CA TYR A 428 11.07 20.96 8.36
C TYR A 428 11.78 21.38 7.08
N GLY A 429 12.30 20.45 6.29
CA GLY A 429 12.97 20.74 5.04
C GLY A 429 12.80 19.68 3.97
N VAL A 430 13.53 19.84 2.88
CA VAL A 430 13.60 18.90 1.75
C VAL A 430 14.98 18.95 1.14
N GLU A 431 15.46 17.82 0.64
CA GLU A 431 16.53 17.83 -0.37
C GLU A 431 15.89 17.83 -1.77
N GLY A 432 15.92 18.98 -2.43
CA GLY A 432 15.31 19.19 -3.74
C GLY A 432 16.23 18.86 -4.91
N TYR A 433 15.65 18.75 -6.11
CA TYR A 433 16.36 18.51 -7.36
C TYR A 433 16.51 19.80 -8.18
N LEU A 434 17.53 20.59 -7.90
CA LEU A 434 17.85 21.86 -8.55
C LEU A 434 18.20 21.67 -10.04
N VAL A 435 17.58 22.51 -10.87
CA VAL A 435 17.95 22.67 -12.29
C VAL A 435 18.15 24.15 -12.65
N PRO A 436 19.00 24.45 -13.65
CA PRO A 436 19.08 25.77 -14.26
C PRO A 436 17.77 26.14 -14.95
N ASN A 437 17.62 27.42 -15.29
CA ASN A 437 16.37 27.97 -15.82
C ASN A 437 15.98 27.43 -17.20
N ASP A 438 16.94 26.89 -17.96
CA ASP A 438 16.73 26.28 -19.28
C ASP A 438 16.37 24.79 -19.22
N TYR A 439 16.35 24.19 -18.02
CA TYR A 439 16.05 22.78 -17.78
C TYR A 439 17.02 21.78 -18.45
N ASP A 440 18.14 22.25 -19.02
CA ASP A 440 19.01 21.46 -19.91
C ASP A 440 19.98 20.52 -19.15
N LEU A 441 19.70 20.27 -17.87
CA LEU A 441 20.42 19.27 -17.10
C LEU A 441 19.77 17.89 -17.24
N LYS A 442 20.56 16.94 -17.76
CA LYS A 442 20.19 15.52 -17.76
C LYS A 442 19.96 15.00 -16.33
N ASN A 443 20.84 15.36 -15.40
CA ASN A 443 20.76 15.01 -13.99
C ASN A 443 20.68 16.29 -13.15
N ALA A 444 19.67 16.40 -12.30
CA ALA A 444 19.53 17.55 -11.42
C ALA A 444 20.63 17.57 -10.34
N ASN A 445 20.91 18.75 -9.82
CA ASN A 445 21.77 18.92 -8.65
C ASN A 445 20.93 18.83 -7.38
N HIS A 446 21.51 18.42 -6.28
CA HIS A 446 20.81 18.45 -5.00
C HIS A 446 20.88 19.84 -4.37
N ILE A 447 19.89 20.16 -3.54
CA ILE A 447 19.80 21.42 -2.79
C ILE A 447 19.02 21.21 -1.49
N ILE A 448 19.51 21.74 -0.37
CA ILE A 448 18.76 21.69 0.89
C ILE A 448 17.92 22.95 1.04
N ILE A 449 16.66 22.77 1.39
CA ILE A 449 15.72 23.87 1.65
C ILE A 449 15.06 23.62 3.01
N LEU A 450 15.27 24.52 3.96
CA LEU A 450 14.71 24.45 5.31
C LEU A 450 13.67 25.54 5.51
N ALA A 451 12.50 25.19 6.06
CA ALA A 451 11.46 26.15 6.43
C ALA A 451 11.79 26.82 7.76
N LYS A 452 12.02 28.13 7.72
CA LYS A 452 12.33 28.96 8.89
C LYS A 452 11.10 29.17 9.79
N ASN A 453 9.93 29.31 9.19
CA ASN A 453 8.68 29.66 9.85
C ASN A 453 7.47 29.12 9.07
N PRO A 454 6.22 29.26 9.55
CA PRO A 454 5.04 28.76 8.86
C PRO A 454 4.85 29.32 7.43
N ASN A 455 5.28 30.55 7.15
CA ASN A 455 5.24 31.09 5.78
C ASN A 455 6.24 30.38 4.87
N GLY A 456 7.46 30.15 5.36
CA GLY A 456 8.45 29.30 4.70
C GLY A 456 7.94 27.89 4.43
N LEU A 457 7.22 27.28 5.37
CA LEU A 457 6.60 25.97 5.16
C LEU A 457 5.58 25.98 4.01
N ARG A 458 4.73 27.00 3.94
CA ARG A 458 3.76 27.16 2.84
C ARG A 458 4.47 27.31 1.49
N ASN A 459 5.54 28.11 1.45
CA ASN A 459 6.37 28.27 0.25
C ASN A 459 7.05 26.95 -0.14
N LEU A 460 7.57 26.20 0.84
CA LEU A 460 8.12 24.87 0.62
C LEU A 460 7.05 23.94 0.01
N TYR A 461 5.82 23.91 0.54
CA TYR A 461 4.75 23.08 -0.03
C TYR A 461 4.41 23.48 -1.47
N LYS A 462 4.40 24.78 -1.80
CA LYS A 462 4.21 25.26 -3.18
C LYS A 462 5.33 24.79 -4.10
N LEU A 463 6.59 24.86 -3.66
CA LEU A 463 7.74 24.36 -4.41
C LEU A 463 7.61 22.85 -4.68
N ILE A 464 7.24 22.05 -3.68
CA ILE A 464 7.00 20.61 -3.83
C ILE A 464 5.85 20.33 -4.81
N THR A 465 4.75 21.07 -4.71
CA THR A 465 3.63 20.95 -5.65
C THR A 465 4.07 21.21 -7.08
N LEU A 466 4.77 22.32 -7.32
CA LEU A 466 5.21 22.69 -8.66
C LEU A 466 6.25 21.71 -9.22
N SER A 467 7.10 21.15 -8.37
CA SER A 467 8.10 20.16 -8.78
C SER A 467 7.46 18.83 -9.19
N HIS A 468 6.33 18.43 -8.57
CA HIS A 468 5.62 17.19 -8.91
C HIS A 468 4.62 17.34 -10.06
N LEU A 469 3.99 18.51 -10.19
CA LEU A 469 2.97 18.74 -11.21
C LEU A 469 3.59 19.27 -12.51
N ARG A 470 4.30 20.40 -12.44
CA ARG A 470 4.76 21.14 -13.61
C ARG A 470 6.13 20.68 -14.09
N PHE A 471 7.09 20.60 -13.16
CA PHE A 471 8.51 20.44 -13.48
C PHE A 471 9.03 19.01 -13.30
N PHE A 472 8.14 18.05 -13.06
CA PHE A 472 8.53 16.64 -12.92
C PHE A 472 9.18 16.13 -14.22
N TYR A 473 10.16 15.25 -14.11
CA TYR A 473 10.71 14.55 -15.27
C TYR A 473 10.85 13.07 -14.94
N ARG A 474 12.03 12.66 -14.49
CA ARG A 474 12.23 11.40 -13.75
C ARG A 474 12.15 11.61 -12.24
N GLU A 475 12.37 12.86 -11.83
CA GLU A 475 12.43 13.34 -10.46
C GLU A 475 11.69 14.69 -10.40
N PRO A 476 11.20 15.11 -9.22
CA PRO A 476 10.51 16.38 -9.04
C PRO A 476 11.51 17.55 -9.02
N ARG A 477 11.74 18.18 -10.19
CA ARG A 477 12.77 19.22 -10.37
C ARG A 477 12.32 20.60 -9.91
N LEU A 478 13.27 21.39 -9.45
CA LEU A 478 13.10 22.77 -8.97
C LEU A 478 14.01 23.73 -9.76
N PRO A 479 13.44 24.57 -10.62
CA PRO A 479 14.19 25.62 -11.29
C PRO A 479 14.71 26.66 -10.29
N ARG A 480 15.95 27.11 -10.46
CA ARG A 480 16.56 28.13 -9.57
C ARG A 480 15.69 29.38 -9.42
N GLN A 481 15.14 29.90 -10.52
CA GLN A 481 14.27 31.08 -10.49
C GLN A 481 13.01 30.87 -9.64
N LEU A 482 12.45 29.66 -9.65
CA LEU A 482 11.28 29.32 -8.85
C LEU A 482 11.61 29.34 -7.34
N ILE A 483 12.77 28.83 -6.96
CA ILE A 483 13.25 28.90 -5.58
C ILE A 483 13.42 30.35 -5.14
N GLN A 484 13.95 31.23 -6.02
CA GLN A 484 14.07 32.66 -5.71
C GLN A 484 12.71 33.34 -5.51
N GLU A 485 11.71 32.99 -6.32
CA GLU A 485 10.35 33.53 -6.20
C GLU A 485 9.71 33.18 -4.85
N TYR A 486 9.90 31.94 -4.38
CA TYR A 486 9.34 31.45 -3.12
C TYR A 486 10.36 31.43 -1.96
N ARG A 487 11.47 32.18 -2.05
CA ARG A 487 12.57 32.13 -1.07
C ARG A 487 12.20 32.66 0.31
N GLU A 488 11.17 33.50 0.41
CA GLU A 488 10.77 34.09 1.69
C GLU A 488 10.49 33.00 2.74
N GLY A 489 11.11 33.14 3.90
CA GLY A 489 10.97 32.17 5.01
C GLY A 489 11.72 30.86 4.80
N LEU A 490 12.55 30.73 3.75
CA LEU A 490 13.39 29.55 3.51
C LEU A 490 14.87 29.84 3.84
N ILE A 491 15.61 28.80 4.21
CA ILE A 491 17.07 28.78 4.35
C ILE A 491 17.61 27.73 3.38
N ILE A 492 18.59 28.09 2.56
CA ILE A 492 19.08 27.27 1.45
C ILE A 492 20.51 26.79 1.70
N GLY A 493 20.73 25.48 1.69
CA GLY A 493 22.04 24.82 1.87
C GLY A 493 22.60 24.27 0.57
N SER A 494 23.93 24.20 0.46
CA SER A 494 24.62 23.72 -0.77
C SER A 494 24.55 22.21 -1.02
N ALA A 495 24.01 21.44 -0.07
CA ALA A 495 23.79 19.99 -0.13
C ALA A 495 25.08 19.14 -0.22
N CYS A 496 24.91 17.90 -0.67
CA CYS A 496 25.92 16.83 -0.68
C CYS A 496 26.81 16.83 -1.93
N GLU A 497 27.42 15.70 -2.25
CA GLU A 497 28.25 15.50 -3.43
C GLU A 497 27.50 15.61 -4.75
N ALA A 498 26.18 15.39 -4.70
CA ALA A 498 25.29 15.63 -5.81
C ALA A 498 24.86 17.11 -5.92
N GLY A 499 25.24 17.95 -4.95
CA GLY A 499 25.05 19.39 -4.97
C GLY A 499 25.88 20.09 -6.05
N GLU A 500 25.39 21.23 -6.51
CA GLU A 500 26.01 21.98 -7.61
C GLU A 500 27.45 22.44 -7.26
N LEU A 501 27.67 22.89 -6.02
CA LEU A 501 28.96 23.40 -5.59
C LEU A 501 30.03 22.30 -5.56
N ILE A 502 29.74 21.15 -4.94
CA ILE A 502 30.70 20.03 -4.87
C ILE A 502 30.99 19.49 -6.28
N ARG A 503 29.97 19.33 -7.13
CA ARG A 503 30.16 18.93 -8.52
C ARG A 503 31.04 19.90 -9.30
N ALA A 504 30.90 21.21 -9.07
CA ALA A 504 31.75 22.22 -9.70
C ALA A 504 33.20 22.16 -9.21
N ILE A 505 33.43 21.91 -7.91
CA ILE A 505 34.77 21.70 -7.34
C ILE A 505 35.44 20.45 -7.95
N VAL A 506 34.72 19.33 -8.00
CA VAL A 506 35.20 18.07 -8.60
C VAL A 506 35.41 18.21 -10.11
N ALA A 507 34.70 19.12 -10.77
CA ALA A 507 34.91 19.45 -12.18
C ALA A 507 36.01 20.49 -12.41
N GLU A 508 36.80 20.83 -11.37
CA GLU A 508 37.91 21.79 -11.40
C GLU A 508 37.52 23.15 -12.02
N GLN A 509 36.30 23.63 -11.74
CA GLN A 509 35.84 24.93 -12.20
C GLN A 509 36.64 26.08 -11.57
N SER A 510 36.68 27.22 -12.26
CA SER A 510 37.43 28.40 -11.79
C SER A 510 36.88 28.96 -10.47
N ASP A 511 37.76 29.58 -9.66
CA ASP A 511 37.39 30.23 -8.40
C ASP A 511 36.25 31.27 -8.56
N GLU A 512 36.21 31.98 -9.69
CA GLU A 512 35.15 32.95 -9.99
C GLU A 512 33.77 32.29 -10.12
N GLU A 513 33.69 31.17 -10.84
CA GLU A 513 32.44 30.42 -11.00
C GLU A 513 32.03 29.75 -9.68
N LEU A 514 32.99 29.22 -8.92
CA LEU A 514 32.72 28.65 -7.59
C LEU A 514 32.13 29.68 -6.62
N LEU A 515 32.67 30.90 -6.60
CA LEU A 515 32.14 31.99 -5.78
C LEU A 515 30.71 32.38 -6.19
N LYS A 516 30.45 32.47 -7.50
CA LYS A 516 29.12 32.77 -8.05
C LYS A 516 28.08 31.69 -7.70
N ILE A 517 28.46 30.42 -7.77
CA ILE A 517 27.62 29.30 -7.34
C ILE A 517 27.34 29.41 -5.84
N ALA A 518 28.39 29.56 -5.02
CA ALA A 518 28.29 29.65 -3.57
C ALA A 518 27.50 30.88 -3.07
N GLU A 519 27.42 31.95 -3.85
CA GLU A 519 26.66 33.17 -3.52
C GLU A 519 25.14 32.90 -3.39
N PHE A 520 24.61 31.87 -4.05
CA PHE A 520 23.17 31.57 -4.02
C PHE A 520 22.67 30.95 -2.68
N TYR A 521 23.55 30.30 -1.93
CA TYR A 521 23.21 29.52 -0.73
C TYR A 521 23.31 30.35 0.56
N ASP A 522 22.47 30.13 1.56
CA ASP A 522 22.57 30.84 2.85
C ASP A 522 23.68 30.26 3.75
N TYR A 523 23.96 28.96 3.61
CA TYR A 523 25.08 28.27 4.26
C TYR A 523 25.68 27.22 3.31
N LEU A 524 26.95 26.87 3.54
CA LEU A 524 27.66 25.87 2.74
C LEU A 524 27.88 24.60 3.57
N GLU A 525 27.60 23.45 2.96
CA GLU A 525 27.72 22.14 3.58
C GLU A 525 29.03 21.44 3.24
N ILE A 526 29.55 20.72 4.23
CA ILE A 526 30.59 19.70 4.07
C ILE A 526 30.14 18.41 4.76
N GLN A 527 30.52 17.28 4.18
CA GLN A 527 30.20 15.96 4.72
C GLN A 527 31.48 15.21 5.12
N PRO A 528 31.38 14.20 6.00
CA PRO A 528 32.48 13.27 6.26
C PRO A 528 33.10 12.76 4.96
N ILE A 529 34.42 12.59 4.93
CA ILE A 529 35.12 12.22 3.70
C ILE A 529 34.66 10.85 3.17
N GLY A 530 34.26 9.96 4.08
CA GLY A 530 33.70 8.64 3.74
C GLY A 530 32.42 8.71 2.88
N ASN A 531 31.64 9.80 2.96
CA ASN A 531 30.47 9.99 2.10
C ASN A 531 30.90 10.06 0.62
N ASN A 532 32.11 10.58 0.36
CA ASN A 532 32.67 10.84 -0.96
C ASN A 532 33.68 9.78 -1.42
N GLU A 533 33.81 8.66 -0.69
CA GLU A 533 34.82 7.63 -0.98
C GLU A 533 34.66 7.02 -2.39
N PHE A 534 33.44 7.01 -2.94
CA PHE A 534 33.20 6.55 -4.31
C PHE A 534 33.92 7.40 -5.37
N LEU A 535 34.29 8.66 -5.07
CA LEU A 535 35.09 9.50 -5.97
C LEU A 535 36.49 8.91 -6.16
N VAL A 536 37.09 8.40 -5.09
CA VAL A 536 38.41 7.72 -5.13
C VAL A 536 38.32 6.40 -5.90
N ARG A 537 37.21 5.66 -5.75
CA ARG A 537 37.04 4.32 -6.32
C ARG A 537 36.76 4.32 -7.83
N LYS A 538 36.27 5.43 -8.40
CA LYS A 538 35.85 5.51 -9.81
C LYS A 538 36.96 6.11 -10.68
N ASP A 539 37.38 5.35 -11.70
CA ASP A 539 38.43 5.77 -12.67
C ASP A 539 38.14 7.12 -13.37
N LYS A 540 36.87 7.55 -13.41
CA LYS A 540 36.46 8.83 -13.99
C LYS A 540 37.11 10.03 -13.29
N PHE A 541 37.42 9.95 -11.99
CA PHE A 541 37.95 11.07 -11.20
C PHE A 541 39.45 10.93 -10.97
N HIS A 542 40.24 10.93 -12.05
CA HIS A 542 41.68 10.66 -12.01
C HIS A 542 42.53 11.56 -11.09
N HIS A 543 41.99 12.72 -10.68
CA HIS A 543 42.65 13.68 -9.80
C HIS A 543 42.31 13.49 -8.31
N ILE A 544 41.39 12.59 -7.96
CA ILE A 544 40.99 12.25 -6.58
C ILE A 544 41.45 10.82 -6.29
N LYS A 545 42.49 10.66 -5.48
CA LYS A 545 43.16 9.35 -5.31
C LYS A 545 43.19 8.84 -3.88
N ASP A 546 43.05 9.73 -2.91
CA ASP A 546 43.16 9.39 -1.50
C ASP A 546 42.30 10.32 -0.62
N ASP A 547 42.31 10.03 0.68
CA ASP A 547 41.61 10.82 1.69
C ASP A 547 42.04 12.29 1.72
N ASN A 548 43.30 12.61 1.37
CA ASN A 548 43.75 14.00 1.35
C ASN A 548 43.08 14.78 0.22
N ASP A 549 42.81 14.16 -0.92
CA ASP A 549 42.08 14.80 -2.01
C ASP A 549 40.61 15.06 -1.63
N LEU A 550 39.98 14.16 -0.88
CA LEU A 550 38.64 14.38 -0.33
C LEU A 550 38.63 15.51 0.70
N ILE A 551 39.65 15.58 1.57
CA ILE A 551 39.84 16.69 2.50
C ILE A 551 39.99 18.01 1.75
N LYS A 552 40.73 18.06 0.64
CA LYS A 552 40.89 19.29 -0.17
C LYS A 552 39.56 19.82 -0.69
N ILE A 553 38.60 18.94 -1.04
CA ILE A 553 37.26 19.36 -1.45
C ILE A 553 36.58 20.11 -0.31
N ASN A 554 36.56 19.53 0.89
CA ASN A 554 35.97 20.18 2.08
C ASN A 554 36.70 21.48 2.46
N MET A 555 38.03 21.50 2.37
CA MET A 555 38.84 22.70 2.57
C MET A 555 38.52 23.80 1.55
N LYS A 556 38.22 23.43 0.30
CA LYS A 556 37.82 24.39 -0.73
C LYS A 556 36.47 25.01 -0.41
N VAL A 557 35.50 24.24 0.06
CA VAL A 557 34.21 24.77 0.55
C VAL A 557 34.42 25.70 1.73
N ALA A 558 35.26 25.33 2.70
CA ALA A 558 35.61 26.17 3.85
C ALA A 558 36.26 27.51 3.44
N GLU A 559 37.13 27.49 2.43
CA GLU A 559 37.73 28.69 1.84
C GLU A 559 36.67 29.63 1.24
N LEU A 560 35.73 29.07 0.47
CA LEU A 560 34.64 29.83 -0.16
C LEU A 560 33.69 30.41 0.90
N ALA A 561 33.34 29.62 1.92
CA ALA A 561 32.51 30.08 3.05
C ALA A 561 33.13 31.29 3.74
N ARG A 562 34.45 31.25 4.01
CA ARG A 562 35.19 32.36 4.60
C ARG A 562 35.23 33.59 3.69
N LYS A 563 35.51 33.41 2.40
CA LYS A 563 35.53 34.52 1.41
C LYS A 563 34.19 35.24 1.29
N LEU A 564 33.09 34.50 1.39
CA LEU A 564 31.72 35.02 1.28
C LEU A 564 31.09 35.40 2.62
N ASN A 565 31.79 35.20 3.74
CA ASN A 565 31.28 35.37 5.10
C ASN A 565 29.96 34.60 5.34
N LYS A 566 29.93 33.33 4.92
CA LYS A 566 28.78 32.42 5.08
C LYS A 566 29.09 31.33 6.10
N PRO A 567 28.09 30.85 6.85
CA PRO A 567 28.28 29.72 7.75
C PRO A 567 28.72 28.47 6.98
N LEU A 568 29.80 27.85 7.44
CA LEU A 568 30.19 26.49 7.06
C LEU A 568 29.52 25.52 8.03
N VAL A 569 28.84 24.49 7.53
CA VAL A 569 28.04 23.55 8.31
C VAL A 569 28.45 22.13 7.96
N ALA A 570 28.80 21.33 8.97
CA ALA A 570 29.08 19.92 8.80
C ALA A 570 27.80 19.09 8.97
N THR A 571 27.41 18.34 7.94
CA THR A 571 26.21 17.49 7.94
C THR A 571 26.58 16.04 7.63
N CYS A 572 25.75 15.07 8.07
CA CYS A 572 26.05 13.65 7.84
C CYS A 572 25.43 13.08 6.57
N ASP A 573 24.41 13.74 6.02
CA ASP A 573 23.56 13.16 4.96
C ASP A 573 22.99 11.79 5.39
N VAL A 574 22.28 11.80 6.52
CA VAL A 574 21.89 10.58 7.25
C VAL A 574 20.86 9.79 6.47
N HIS A 575 21.09 8.48 6.26
CA HIS A 575 20.15 7.55 5.63
C HIS A 575 19.74 6.37 6.53
N PHE A 576 20.52 6.11 7.57
CA PHE A 576 20.29 5.05 8.54
C PHE A 576 20.78 5.44 9.95
N LEU A 577 20.39 4.72 10.99
CA LEU A 577 20.59 5.19 12.37
C LEU A 577 21.99 4.85 12.89
N ASN A 578 22.40 3.59 12.77
CA ASN A 578 23.68 3.08 13.26
C ASN A 578 24.55 2.55 12.12
N PRO A 579 25.88 2.48 12.26
CA PRO A 579 26.78 1.97 11.23
C PRO A 579 26.37 0.59 10.67
N GLU A 580 25.91 -0.31 11.54
CA GLU A 580 25.45 -1.66 11.19
C GLU A 580 24.18 -1.69 10.32
N ASP A 581 23.38 -0.62 10.34
CA ASP A 581 22.12 -0.53 9.59
C ASP A 581 22.33 -0.33 8.08
N GLN A 582 23.57 -0.11 7.63
CA GLN A 582 23.94 0.02 6.21
C GLN A 582 23.48 -1.18 5.36
N ILE A 583 23.37 -2.37 5.97
CA ILE A 583 22.91 -3.58 5.29
C ILE A 583 21.46 -3.46 4.80
N TYR A 584 20.61 -2.72 5.53
CA TYR A 584 19.22 -2.52 5.15
C TYR A 584 19.12 -1.68 3.88
N ARG A 585 19.89 -0.59 3.83
CA ARG A 585 19.98 0.27 2.64
C ARG A 585 20.56 -0.49 1.44
N ALA A 586 21.61 -1.28 1.65
CA ALA A 586 22.20 -2.13 0.61
C ALA A 586 21.17 -3.08 -0.01
N ILE A 587 20.32 -3.73 0.80
CA ILE A 587 19.28 -4.63 0.33
C ILE A 587 18.21 -3.88 -0.49
N VAL A 588 17.75 -2.73 -0.01
CA VAL A 588 16.77 -1.90 -0.71
C VAL A 588 17.33 -1.40 -2.05
N MET A 589 18.55 -0.87 -2.07
CA MET A 589 19.21 -0.40 -3.28
C MET A 589 19.47 -1.53 -4.28
N ARG A 590 19.89 -2.71 -3.80
CA ARG A 590 20.04 -3.88 -4.68
C ARG A 590 18.72 -4.25 -5.34
N GLY A 591 17.61 -4.17 -4.61
CA GLY A 591 16.25 -4.37 -5.14
C GLY A 591 15.87 -3.38 -6.25
N LYS A 592 16.44 -2.17 -6.27
CA LYS A 592 16.30 -1.19 -7.36
C LYS A 592 17.26 -1.41 -8.54
N GLY A 593 18.14 -2.40 -8.46
CA GLY A 593 19.10 -2.74 -9.52
C GLY A 593 20.46 -2.03 -9.40
N PHE A 594 20.80 -1.45 -8.25
CA PHE A 594 22.13 -0.87 -8.05
C PHE A 594 23.19 -1.99 -7.88
N PRO A 595 24.18 -2.10 -8.79
CA PRO A 595 25.14 -3.20 -8.77
C PRO A 595 26.16 -3.08 -7.64
N ASP A 596 26.46 -1.85 -7.21
CA ASP A 596 27.42 -1.46 -6.18
C ASP A 596 26.78 -1.25 -4.80
N ALA A 597 25.56 -1.76 -4.59
CA ALA A 597 24.80 -1.56 -3.35
C ALA A 597 25.50 -2.04 -2.07
N ASP A 598 26.51 -2.92 -2.16
CA ASP A 598 27.29 -3.36 -0.99
C ASP A 598 28.32 -2.32 -0.52
N LEU A 599 28.71 -1.40 -1.40
CA LEU A 599 29.76 -0.42 -1.16
C LEU A 599 29.17 0.86 -0.55
N GLN A 600 28.44 0.70 0.55
CA GLN A 600 27.72 1.79 1.21
C GLN A 600 28.67 2.84 1.81
N PRO A 601 28.42 4.14 1.56
CA PRO A 601 29.05 5.20 2.35
C PRO A 601 28.51 5.20 3.80
N PRO A 602 29.27 5.73 4.77
CA PRO A 602 28.92 5.72 6.20
C PRO A 602 27.89 6.80 6.57
N LEU A 603 26.70 6.72 5.96
CA LEU A 603 25.57 7.66 6.09
C LEU A 603 24.71 7.42 7.34
N TYR A 604 25.35 7.11 8.47
CA TYR A 604 24.64 6.93 9.75
C TYR A 604 24.54 8.24 10.54
N LEU A 605 23.58 8.31 11.46
CA LEU A 605 23.46 9.45 12.39
C LEU A 605 24.67 9.46 13.33
N ARG A 606 25.64 10.34 13.10
CA ARG A 606 26.84 10.47 13.94
C ARG A 606 26.54 11.22 15.25
N THR A 607 27.35 11.04 16.28
CA THR A 607 27.33 11.89 17.50
C THR A 607 28.08 13.20 17.26
N THR A 608 28.03 14.11 18.23
CA THR A 608 28.85 15.35 18.20
C THR A 608 30.35 15.02 18.21
N GLU A 609 30.78 14.09 19.06
CA GLU A 609 32.19 13.71 19.22
C GLU A 609 32.75 13.05 17.95
N GLU A 610 31.98 12.15 17.33
CA GLU A 610 32.36 11.51 16.06
C GLU A 610 32.54 12.54 14.94
N MET A 611 31.71 13.58 14.88
CA MET A 611 31.87 14.65 13.89
C MET A 611 33.04 15.57 14.21
N LEU A 612 33.26 15.94 15.46
CA LEU A 612 34.42 16.75 15.83
C LEU A 612 35.74 16.04 15.48
N ALA A 613 35.80 14.72 15.67
CA ALA A 613 36.93 13.91 15.27
C ALA A 613 37.10 13.85 13.73
N GLU A 614 36.00 13.69 12.99
CA GLU A 614 36.01 13.66 11.53
C GLU A 614 36.59 14.94 10.91
N PHE A 615 36.19 16.11 11.44
CA PHE A 615 36.56 17.41 10.86
C PHE A 615 37.79 18.07 11.49
N GLN A 616 38.60 17.33 12.25
CA GLN A 616 39.77 17.87 12.96
C GLN A 616 40.79 18.56 12.03
N TYR A 617 40.84 18.20 10.74
CA TYR A 617 41.70 18.84 9.74
C TYR A 617 41.35 20.32 9.46
N LEU A 618 40.17 20.80 9.86
CA LEU A 618 39.81 22.23 9.81
C LEU A 618 40.50 23.06 10.92
N GLY A 619 41.16 22.39 11.87
CA GLY A 619 41.59 22.96 13.14
C GLY A 619 40.48 22.90 14.19
N GLU A 620 40.85 22.96 15.48
CA GLU A 620 39.91 22.78 16.61
C GLU A 620 38.75 23.79 16.57
N GLU A 621 39.05 25.08 16.36
CA GLU A 621 38.05 26.14 16.27
C GLU A 621 37.15 25.97 15.03
N GLY A 622 37.73 25.73 13.86
CA GLY A 622 36.97 25.55 12.62
C GLY A 622 36.07 24.32 12.63
N ALA A 623 36.54 23.21 13.22
CA ALA A 623 35.75 22.00 13.42
C ALA A 623 34.59 22.25 14.37
N TYR A 624 34.83 22.91 15.51
CA TYR A 624 33.77 23.24 16.47
C TYR A 624 32.75 24.22 15.89
N GLU A 625 33.21 25.20 15.10
CA GLU A 625 32.33 26.14 14.43
C GLU A 625 31.42 25.41 13.43
N ALA A 626 31.99 24.56 12.57
CA ALA A 626 31.25 23.84 11.54
C ALA A 626 30.32 22.74 12.09
N VAL A 627 30.72 22.04 13.16
CA VAL A 627 29.98 20.90 13.73
C VAL A 627 28.94 21.32 14.77
N VAL A 628 29.21 22.37 15.55
CA VAL A 628 28.36 22.75 16.69
C VAL A 628 27.76 24.14 16.48
N THR A 629 28.60 25.16 16.34
CA THR A 629 28.15 26.57 16.41
C THR A 629 27.22 26.94 15.25
N ASN A 630 27.64 26.70 14.01
CA ASN A 630 26.88 27.07 12.82
C ASN A 630 25.59 26.25 12.65
N PRO A 631 25.58 24.91 12.81
CA PRO A 631 24.34 24.14 12.76
C PRO A 631 23.31 24.58 13.81
N ARG A 632 23.75 24.89 15.04
CA ARG A 632 22.88 25.44 16.09
C ARG A 632 22.35 26.83 15.73
N ARG A 633 23.19 27.70 15.16
CA ARG A 633 22.77 29.02 14.68
C ARG A 633 21.69 28.93 13.61
N ILE A 634 21.84 28.03 12.63
CA ILE A 634 20.79 27.77 11.63
C ILE A 634 19.53 27.24 12.30
N ALA A 635 19.66 26.30 13.24
CA ALA A 635 18.53 25.79 14.00
C ALA A 635 17.80 26.90 14.75
N GLU A 636 18.50 27.80 15.43
CA GLU A 636 17.94 28.94 16.17
C GLU A 636 17.16 29.91 15.29
N MET A 637 17.53 30.04 14.01
CA MET A 637 16.77 30.84 13.05
C MET A 637 15.38 30.26 12.78
N CYS A 638 15.18 28.95 12.98
CA CYS A 638 13.92 28.26 12.73
C CYS A 638 12.99 28.26 13.95
N GLU A 639 11.73 28.63 13.73
CA GLU A 639 10.66 28.60 14.71
C GLU A 639 10.20 27.15 15.03
N LYS A 640 9.57 26.94 16.19
CA LYS A 640 8.94 25.66 16.56
C LYS A 640 7.45 25.74 16.24
N PHE A 641 7.01 25.06 15.18
CA PHE A 641 5.61 25.04 14.72
C PHE A 641 5.20 23.64 14.24
N LYS A 642 3.90 23.41 14.08
CA LYS A 642 3.37 22.17 13.50
C LYS A 642 3.29 22.29 11.97
N PRO A 643 3.60 21.22 11.21
CA PRO A 643 3.53 21.22 9.76
C PRO A 643 2.08 21.11 9.24
N ILE A 644 1.17 20.62 10.08
CA ILE A 644 -0.25 20.45 9.79
C ILE A 644 -1.04 21.05 10.97
N PRO A 645 -2.12 21.81 10.73
CA PRO A 645 -2.95 22.35 11.82
C PRO A 645 -3.71 21.24 12.58
N ASP A 646 -4.20 21.55 13.77
CA ASP A 646 -4.98 20.60 14.59
C ASP A 646 -6.49 20.65 14.32
N GLU A 647 -6.99 21.82 13.91
CA GLU A 647 -8.41 22.12 13.78
C GLU A 647 -9.01 21.49 12.51
N LEU A 648 -10.33 21.21 12.55
CA LEU A 648 -11.11 20.84 11.36
C LEU A 648 -11.52 22.10 10.61
N TYR A 649 -11.24 22.13 9.31
CA TYR A 649 -11.62 23.20 8.41
C TYR A 649 -12.67 22.69 7.41
N SER A 650 -13.92 23.05 7.68
CA SER A 650 -15.07 22.63 6.89
C SER A 650 -15.35 23.61 5.75
N PRO A 651 -15.81 23.14 4.57
CA PRO A 651 -16.25 24.03 3.50
C PRO A 651 -17.50 24.79 3.93
N MET A 652 -17.67 26.02 3.44
CA MET A 652 -18.82 26.86 3.71
C MET A 652 -19.68 27.02 2.45
N ILE A 653 -20.98 26.72 2.55
CA ILE A 653 -21.97 27.04 1.51
C ILE A 653 -23.01 27.98 2.13
N PRO A 654 -23.13 29.23 1.65
CA PRO A 654 -24.15 30.16 2.16
C PRO A 654 -25.56 29.57 2.01
N GLY A 655 -26.35 29.64 3.09
CA GLY A 655 -27.73 29.14 3.09
C GLY A 655 -27.89 27.64 3.39
N ALA A 656 -26.80 26.91 3.62
CA ALA A 656 -26.87 25.45 3.77
C ALA A 656 -27.68 25.00 5.00
N ASP A 657 -27.59 25.72 6.12
CA ASP A 657 -28.34 25.41 7.34
C ASP A 657 -29.85 25.57 7.12
N GLU A 658 -30.26 26.69 6.50
CA GLU A 658 -31.66 26.94 6.19
C GLU A 658 -32.21 25.96 5.14
N GLU A 659 -31.41 25.63 4.11
CA GLU A 659 -31.79 24.69 3.05
C GLU A 659 -31.99 23.28 3.61
N ILE A 660 -31.06 22.75 4.40
CA ILE A 660 -31.19 21.42 5.04
C ILE A 660 -32.40 21.38 5.97
N THR A 661 -32.56 22.39 6.82
CA THR A 661 -33.72 22.47 7.72
C THR A 661 -35.03 22.44 6.93
N SER A 662 -35.13 23.28 5.89
CA SER A 662 -36.33 23.35 5.06
C SER A 662 -36.62 22.04 4.34
N MET A 663 -35.59 21.40 3.76
CA MET A 663 -35.73 20.10 3.10
C MET A 663 -36.22 19.01 4.06
N THR A 664 -35.63 18.94 5.26
CA THR A 664 -36.01 17.96 6.28
C THR A 664 -37.48 18.11 6.68
N TYR A 665 -37.91 19.32 7.03
CA TYR A 665 -39.29 19.57 7.43
C TYR A 665 -40.28 19.33 6.28
N ASN A 666 -39.99 19.83 5.08
CA ASN A 666 -40.87 19.65 3.91
C ASN A 666 -41.06 18.16 3.58
N LYS A 667 -39.99 17.36 3.59
CA LYS A 667 -40.08 15.92 3.35
C LYS A 667 -40.82 15.22 4.49
N ALA A 668 -40.48 15.50 5.74
CA ALA A 668 -41.15 14.90 6.89
C ALA A 668 -42.66 15.17 6.87
N GLN A 669 -43.08 16.40 6.58
CA GLN A 669 -44.50 16.77 6.47
C GLN A 669 -45.18 16.05 5.31
N SER A 670 -44.50 15.89 4.17
CA SER A 670 -45.06 15.15 3.02
C SER A 670 -45.32 13.67 3.34
N LEU A 671 -44.59 13.09 4.29
CA LEU A 671 -44.67 11.69 4.68
C LEU A 671 -45.61 11.46 5.88
N TYR A 672 -45.50 12.29 6.91
CA TYR A 672 -46.13 12.13 8.23
C TYR A 672 -47.23 13.17 8.53
N GLY A 673 -47.49 14.11 7.62
CA GLY A 673 -48.51 15.16 7.74
C GLY A 673 -47.97 16.49 8.27
N ASP A 674 -48.75 17.57 8.10
CA ASP A 674 -48.36 18.94 8.49
C ASP A 674 -48.07 19.07 9.99
N VAL A 675 -48.84 18.33 10.81
CA VAL A 675 -48.60 18.19 12.24
C VAL A 675 -47.84 16.90 12.48
N LEU A 676 -46.51 17.03 12.67
CA LEU A 676 -45.63 15.89 12.83
C LEU A 676 -45.94 15.11 14.13
N PRO A 677 -45.92 13.77 14.11
CA PRO A 677 -45.94 12.97 15.32
C PRO A 677 -44.78 13.34 16.25
N LYS A 678 -45.02 13.30 17.56
CA LYS A 678 -44.01 13.70 18.56
C LYS A 678 -42.67 12.96 18.38
N ILE A 679 -42.68 11.65 18.08
CA ILE A 679 -41.47 10.86 17.84
C ILE A 679 -40.65 11.42 16.66
N VAL A 680 -41.32 11.86 15.60
CA VAL A 680 -40.67 12.43 14.41
C VAL A 680 -40.11 13.81 14.72
N GLN A 681 -40.89 14.68 15.37
CA GLN A 681 -40.47 16.01 15.77
C GLN A 681 -39.27 15.97 16.72
N ASP A 682 -39.36 15.17 17.79
CA ASP A 682 -38.29 15.00 18.78
C ASP A 682 -36.99 14.49 18.11
N ARG A 683 -37.11 13.60 17.11
CA ARG A 683 -35.95 13.09 16.35
C ARG A 683 -35.33 14.17 15.46
N ILE A 684 -36.14 14.95 14.73
CA ILE A 684 -35.64 16.06 13.90
C ILE A 684 -34.89 17.07 14.77
N ASP A 685 -35.46 17.46 15.91
CA ASP A 685 -34.85 18.45 16.82
C ASP A 685 -33.56 17.92 17.47
N GLN A 686 -33.53 16.62 17.80
CA GLN A 686 -32.33 15.96 18.32
C GLN A 686 -31.19 15.95 17.30
N GLU A 687 -31.49 15.78 16.01
CA GLU A 687 -30.47 15.65 14.97
C GLU A 687 -30.05 16.99 14.34
N LEU A 688 -30.98 17.86 13.97
CA LEU A 688 -30.66 19.13 13.28
C LEU A 688 -29.80 20.05 14.15
N LYS A 689 -30.08 20.10 15.47
CA LYS A 689 -29.37 20.98 16.39
C LYS A 689 -27.85 20.73 16.40
N PRO A 690 -27.33 19.50 16.63
CA PRO A 690 -25.90 19.23 16.54
C PRO A 690 -25.36 19.32 15.10
N ILE A 691 -26.13 18.94 14.07
CA ILE A 691 -25.68 19.07 12.66
C ILE A 691 -25.36 20.52 12.31
N ILE A 692 -26.23 21.46 12.70
CA ILE A 692 -26.04 22.90 12.47
C ILE A 692 -24.94 23.44 13.39
N ALA A 693 -24.98 23.11 14.69
CA ALA A 693 -24.03 23.64 15.67
C ALA A 693 -22.56 23.30 15.34
N HIS A 694 -22.31 22.12 14.75
CA HIS A 694 -20.98 21.68 14.34
C HIS A 694 -20.66 21.96 12.86
N GLY A 695 -21.56 22.66 12.14
CA GLY A 695 -21.35 23.06 10.74
C GLY A 695 -21.41 21.92 9.72
N PHE A 696 -22.08 20.82 10.03
CA PHE A 696 -22.18 19.64 9.15
C PHE A 696 -23.31 19.74 8.12
N SER A 697 -24.18 20.75 8.17
CA SER A 697 -25.26 20.96 7.18
C SER A 697 -24.72 21.03 5.76
N VAL A 698 -23.53 21.61 5.59
CA VAL A 698 -22.84 21.68 4.30
C VAL A 698 -22.61 20.27 3.75
N LEU A 699 -22.12 19.33 4.57
CA LEU A 699 -21.85 17.96 4.17
C LEU A 699 -23.11 17.23 3.72
N TYR A 700 -24.21 17.41 4.46
CA TYR A 700 -25.51 16.86 4.09
C TYR A 700 -25.98 17.42 2.74
N LEU A 701 -25.83 18.72 2.52
CA LEU A 701 -26.29 19.36 1.29
C LEU A 701 -25.49 18.89 0.08
N ILE A 702 -24.19 18.68 0.25
CA ILE A 702 -23.30 18.13 -0.77
C ILE A 702 -23.71 16.70 -1.11
N ALA A 703 -23.88 15.86 -0.09
CA ALA A 703 -24.30 14.48 -0.26
C ALA A 703 -25.64 14.38 -0.97
N HIS A 704 -26.62 15.22 -0.58
CA HIS A 704 -27.90 15.32 -1.28
C HIS A 704 -27.72 15.66 -2.75
N LYS A 705 -26.93 16.70 -3.07
CA LYS A 705 -26.69 17.11 -4.47
C LYS A 705 -26.04 16.00 -5.28
N LEU A 706 -25.08 15.26 -4.71
CA LEU A 706 -24.43 14.12 -5.36
C LEU A 706 -25.41 12.98 -5.64
N VAL A 707 -26.17 12.55 -4.63
CA VAL A 707 -27.17 11.47 -4.75
C VAL A 707 -28.25 11.86 -5.74
N ARG A 708 -28.79 13.08 -5.62
CA ARG A 708 -29.83 13.59 -6.53
C ARG A 708 -29.34 13.62 -7.97
N LYS A 709 -28.11 14.07 -8.23
CA LYS A 709 -27.56 14.09 -9.59
C LYS A 709 -27.45 12.69 -10.17
N SER A 710 -26.91 11.73 -9.41
CA SER A 710 -26.81 10.33 -9.84
C SER A 710 -28.18 9.74 -10.17
N ASN A 711 -29.16 9.93 -9.27
CA ASN A 711 -30.52 9.44 -9.47
C ASN A 711 -31.19 10.07 -10.71
N LEU A 712 -30.98 11.37 -10.97
CA LEU A 712 -31.49 12.04 -12.17
C LEU A 712 -30.83 11.54 -13.46
N ASP A 713 -29.57 11.16 -13.38
CA ASP A 713 -28.82 10.55 -14.50
C ASP A 713 -29.14 9.05 -14.66
N GLY A 714 -30.05 8.50 -13.83
CA GLY A 714 -30.55 7.12 -13.94
C GLY A 714 -29.77 6.08 -13.14
N TYR A 715 -28.83 6.49 -12.28
CA TYR A 715 -28.03 5.61 -11.45
C TYR A 715 -28.43 5.74 -9.97
N LEU A 716 -29.01 4.68 -9.41
CA LEU A 716 -29.31 4.60 -7.98
C LEU A 716 -28.01 4.71 -7.17
N VAL A 717 -28.06 5.37 -6.02
CA VAL A 717 -26.94 5.40 -5.07
C VAL A 717 -27.27 4.52 -3.87
N GLY A 718 -26.40 3.54 -3.61
CA GLY A 718 -26.52 2.68 -2.44
C GLY A 718 -26.15 3.44 -1.16
N SER A 719 -26.97 3.30 -0.13
CA SER A 719 -26.68 3.84 1.21
C SER A 719 -25.58 2.99 1.88
N ARG A 720 -24.60 3.63 2.54
CA ARG A 720 -23.49 2.92 3.22
C ARG A 720 -23.07 3.63 4.52
N GLY A 721 -22.53 2.85 5.45
CA GLY A 721 -21.90 3.37 6.65
C GLY A 721 -22.90 3.93 7.66
N SER A 722 -22.43 4.79 8.56
CA SER A 722 -23.25 5.29 9.67
C SER A 722 -24.31 6.33 9.27
N VAL A 723 -24.30 6.86 8.03
CA VAL A 723 -25.25 7.90 7.61
C VAL A 723 -26.71 7.43 7.67
N GLY A 724 -26.95 6.12 7.51
CA GLY A 724 -28.27 5.50 7.67
C GLY A 724 -28.87 5.61 9.07
N SER A 725 -28.09 6.02 10.07
CA SER A 725 -28.57 6.28 11.43
C SER A 725 -29.12 7.71 11.64
N SER A 726 -29.04 8.57 10.62
CA SER A 726 -29.58 9.95 10.66
C SER A 726 -30.92 10.04 9.92
N PHE A 727 -31.98 10.40 10.65
CA PHE A 727 -33.30 10.67 10.10
C PHE A 727 -33.29 11.92 9.22
N VAL A 728 -32.47 12.93 9.56
CA VAL A 728 -32.25 14.10 8.70
C VAL A 728 -31.73 13.65 7.33
N ALA A 729 -30.79 12.69 7.30
CA ALA A 729 -30.25 12.17 6.05
C ALA A 729 -31.31 11.45 5.19
N THR A 730 -32.21 10.69 5.83
CA THR A 730 -33.38 10.08 5.19
C THR A 730 -34.28 11.15 4.57
N MET A 731 -34.59 12.22 5.32
CA MET A 731 -35.48 13.28 4.86
C MET A 731 -34.86 14.17 3.77
N THR A 732 -33.54 14.19 3.66
CA THR A 732 -32.81 14.85 2.58
C THR A 732 -32.47 13.91 1.42
N ASP A 733 -33.05 12.72 1.34
CA ASP A 733 -32.82 11.74 0.27
C ASP A 733 -31.32 11.38 0.06
N ILE A 734 -30.52 11.40 1.15
CA ILE A 734 -29.11 10.97 1.14
C ILE A 734 -29.04 9.44 1.34
N THR A 735 -29.92 8.91 2.17
CA THR A 735 -30.02 7.49 2.51
C THR A 735 -31.45 7.02 2.40
N GLU A 736 -31.63 5.77 1.98
CA GLU A 736 -32.94 5.10 1.90
C GLU A 736 -33.34 4.45 3.25
N VAL A 737 -32.38 4.32 4.17
CA VAL A 737 -32.60 3.76 5.51
C VAL A 737 -33.33 4.78 6.38
N ASN A 738 -34.45 4.39 6.99
CA ASN A 738 -35.19 5.18 7.96
C ASN A 738 -34.87 4.71 9.40
N PRO A 739 -34.17 5.51 10.23
CA PRO A 739 -33.72 5.07 11.55
C PRO A 739 -34.77 5.20 12.66
N LEU A 740 -36.00 5.62 12.35
CA LEU A 740 -37.08 5.65 13.34
C LEU A 740 -37.46 4.23 13.81
N PRO A 741 -38.16 4.10 14.96
CA PRO A 741 -38.73 2.82 15.37
C PRO A 741 -39.65 2.21 14.30
N PRO A 742 -39.84 0.88 14.28
CA PRO A 742 -40.75 0.22 13.34
C PRO A 742 -42.14 0.85 13.36
N HIS A 743 -42.68 1.18 12.19
CA HIS A 743 -43.96 1.86 12.09
C HIS A 743 -44.70 1.58 10.78
N TRP A 744 -46.02 1.72 10.84
CA TRP A 744 -46.85 1.86 9.65
C TRP A 744 -47.07 3.33 9.33
N ARG A 745 -47.11 3.67 8.05
CA ARG A 745 -47.43 5.02 7.56
C ARG A 745 -48.36 4.95 6.36
N CYS A 746 -49.47 5.69 6.42
CA CYS A 746 -50.40 5.77 5.30
C CYS A 746 -49.90 6.74 4.22
N PRO A 747 -49.71 6.30 2.96
CA PRO A 747 -49.25 7.19 1.90
C PRO A 747 -50.29 8.26 1.52
N ASN A 748 -51.58 7.99 1.79
CA ASN A 748 -52.71 8.87 1.45
C ASN A 748 -53.01 9.89 2.56
N CYS A 749 -53.56 9.46 3.69
CA CYS A 749 -53.97 10.37 4.78
C CYS A 749 -52.86 10.71 5.79
N LYS A 750 -51.63 10.21 5.58
CA LYS A 750 -50.44 10.48 6.40
C LYS A 750 -50.47 10.00 7.86
N HIS A 751 -51.53 9.29 8.26
CA HIS A 751 -51.61 8.63 9.57
C HIS A 751 -50.47 7.63 9.79
N SER A 752 -49.86 7.65 10.97
CA SER A 752 -48.72 6.79 11.33
C SER A 752 -48.91 6.11 12.68
N GLU A 753 -48.45 4.86 12.80
CA GLU A 753 -48.50 4.06 14.03
C GLU A 753 -47.13 3.45 14.33
N PHE A 754 -46.50 3.88 15.43
CA PHE A 754 -45.14 3.46 15.83
C PHE A 754 -45.17 2.35 16.89
N ILE A 755 -44.23 1.41 16.78
CA ILE A 755 -43.98 0.34 17.73
C ILE A 755 -42.66 0.63 18.47
N THR A 756 -42.73 0.80 19.78
CA THR A 756 -41.57 1.18 20.62
C THR A 756 -41.35 0.23 21.79
N ASP A 757 -42.07 -0.90 21.84
CA ASP A 757 -41.98 -1.90 22.91
C ASP A 757 -40.93 -2.99 22.63
N GLY A 758 -40.25 -2.91 21.47
CA GLY A 758 -39.24 -3.87 21.03
C GLY A 758 -39.81 -5.20 20.53
N SER A 759 -41.14 -5.30 20.34
CA SER A 759 -41.78 -6.50 19.79
C SER A 759 -41.34 -6.81 18.34
N TYR A 760 -40.94 -5.79 17.59
CA TYR A 760 -40.36 -5.89 16.25
C TYR A 760 -39.01 -5.19 16.22
N GLY A 761 -38.03 -5.81 15.55
CA GLY A 761 -36.71 -5.23 15.34
C GLY A 761 -36.62 -4.34 14.09
N CYS A 762 -37.47 -4.58 13.09
CA CYS A 762 -37.47 -3.86 11.82
C CYS A 762 -38.91 -3.65 11.31
N GLY A 763 -39.17 -2.51 10.70
CA GLY A 763 -40.44 -2.17 10.08
C GLY A 763 -40.82 -3.11 8.95
N TYR A 764 -39.85 -3.62 8.19
CA TYR A 764 -40.10 -4.57 7.11
C TYR A 764 -40.63 -5.93 7.60
N ASP A 765 -40.46 -6.25 8.89
CA ASP A 765 -41.03 -7.45 9.51
C ASP A 765 -42.50 -7.27 9.94
N LEU A 766 -43.04 -6.04 9.84
CA LEU A 766 -44.43 -5.78 10.21
C LEU A 766 -45.38 -6.47 9.23
N PRO A 767 -46.52 -7.01 9.69
CA PRO A 767 -47.54 -7.52 8.78
C PRO A 767 -48.17 -6.38 7.98
N ASP A 768 -48.60 -6.71 6.76
CA ASP A 768 -49.41 -5.81 5.94
C ASP A 768 -50.68 -5.38 6.66
N LYS A 769 -51.05 -4.11 6.48
CA LYS A 769 -52.12 -3.48 7.24
C LYS A 769 -52.79 -2.37 6.44
N GLU A 770 -54.12 -2.30 6.54
CA GLU A 770 -54.91 -1.20 6.00
C GLU A 770 -55.00 -0.04 6.99
N CYS A 771 -54.98 1.18 6.46
CA CYS A 771 -55.11 2.38 7.27
C CYS A 771 -56.52 2.46 7.90
N ARG A 772 -56.56 2.57 9.23
CA ARG A 772 -57.82 2.69 9.99
C ARG A 772 -58.65 3.94 9.67
N ILE A 773 -58.05 4.95 9.05
CA ILE A 773 -58.69 6.23 8.73
C ILE A 773 -59.27 6.25 7.31
N CYS A 774 -58.52 5.76 6.32
CA CYS A 774 -58.91 5.89 4.90
C CYS A 774 -58.91 4.57 4.12
N GLY A 775 -58.62 3.43 4.76
CA GLY A 775 -58.60 2.11 4.13
C GLY A 775 -57.42 1.85 3.18
N THR A 776 -56.57 2.84 2.91
CA THR A 776 -55.38 2.63 2.04
C THR A 776 -54.36 1.71 2.72
N ASN A 777 -53.77 0.78 1.96
CA ASN A 777 -52.66 -0.04 2.42
C ASN A 777 -51.52 0.83 2.96
N MET A 778 -51.07 0.52 4.17
CA MET A 778 -50.01 1.26 4.83
C MET A 778 -48.63 0.78 4.39
N VAL A 779 -47.70 1.71 4.28
CA VAL A 779 -46.27 1.42 4.07
C VAL A 779 -45.65 1.04 5.42
N LYS A 780 -44.69 0.12 5.37
CA LYS A 780 -43.94 -0.39 6.52
C LYS A 780 -42.53 0.20 6.49
N ASP A 781 -42.04 0.72 7.61
CA ASP A 781 -40.76 1.42 7.64
C ASP A 781 -40.16 1.49 9.06
N GLY A 782 -38.90 1.89 9.18
CA GLY A 782 -38.20 2.12 10.46
C GLY A 782 -37.33 0.94 10.93
N HIS A 783 -36.09 1.21 11.32
CA HIS A 783 -35.10 0.21 11.72
C HIS A 783 -34.54 0.39 13.14
N ASP A 784 -35.11 1.31 13.92
CA ASP A 784 -34.73 1.63 15.30
C ASP A 784 -33.22 1.88 15.52
N ILE A 785 -32.62 2.72 14.67
CA ILE A 785 -31.18 2.97 14.69
C ILE A 785 -30.90 4.27 15.45
N PRO A 786 -30.02 4.26 16.48
CA PRO A 786 -29.70 5.44 17.26
C PRO A 786 -28.78 6.41 16.50
N PHE A 787 -29.13 7.69 16.50
CA PHE A 787 -28.33 8.76 15.85
C PHE A 787 -26.89 8.87 16.36
N ALA A 788 -26.63 8.50 17.62
CA ALA A 788 -25.30 8.55 18.22
C ALA A 788 -24.26 7.67 17.50
N VAL A 789 -24.69 6.71 16.67
CA VAL A 789 -23.79 5.92 15.81
C VAL A 789 -23.12 6.81 14.74
N PHE A 790 -23.81 7.86 14.29
CA PHE A 790 -23.29 8.79 13.30
C PHE A 790 -22.34 9.81 13.93
N LEU A 791 -22.85 10.64 14.83
CA LEU A 791 -22.17 11.85 15.34
C LEU A 791 -21.69 11.75 16.81
N GLY A 792 -21.85 10.60 17.46
CA GLY A 792 -21.61 10.49 18.90
C GLY A 792 -22.72 11.10 19.74
N PHE A 793 -22.50 11.22 21.05
CA PHE A 793 -23.52 11.76 21.97
C PHE A 793 -23.53 13.30 22.00
N ASP A 794 -22.37 13.93 21.83
CA ASP A 794 -22.19 15.39 21.90
C ASP A 794 -21.84 16.01 20.53
N GLY A 795 -21.84 15.23 19.44
CA GLY A 795 -21.38 15.68 18.12
C GLY A 795 -19.86 15.79 18.01
N ASP A 796 -19.13 15.10 18.89
CA ASP A 796 -17.67 15.09 19.01
C ASP A 796 -16.96 14.25 17.95
N LYS A 797 -17.72 13.44 17.21
CA LYS A 797 -17.22 12.64 16.10
C LYS A 797 -17.45 13.37 14.77
N VAL A 798 -16.38 13.58 14.00
CA VAL A 798 -16.47 14.07 12.62
C VAL A 798 -17.13 12.99 11.74
N PRO A 799 -18.21 13.31 11.01
CA PRO A 799 -18.94 12.32 10.21
C PRO A 799 -18.24 12.05 8.87
N ASP A 800 -18.10 10.77 8.53
CA ASP A 800 -17.77 10.30 7.18
C ASP A 800 -19.09 10.07 6.42
N ILE A 801 -19.26 10.69 5.25
CA ILE A 801 -20.39 10.40 4.36
C ILE A 801 -19.92 9.42 3.27
N ASP A 802 -20.36 8.17 3.42
CA ASP A 802 -20.09 7.08 2.48
C ASP A 802 -21.26 6.92 1.51
N LEU A 803 -20.98 7.01 0.21
CA LEU A 803 -21.99 6.83 -0.84
C LEU A 803 -21.49 5.80 -1.86
N ASN A 804 -22.27 4.74 -2.08
CA ASN A 804 -21.97 3.72 -3.08
C ASN A 804 -22.61 4.11 -4.41
N PHE A 805 -21.81 4.69 -5.30
CA PHE A 805 -22.19 4.92 -6.69
C PHE A 805 -21.92 3.67 -7.51
N SER A 806 -22.60 3.54 -8.66
CA SER A 806 -22.17 2.58 -9.67
C SER A 806 -20.71 2.85 -10.06
N GLY A 807 -19.91 1.79 -10.25
CA GLY A 807 -18.54 1.91 -10.74
C GLY A 807 -18.45 2.68 -12.06
N GLU A 808 -19.45 2.58 -12.93
CA GLU A 808 -19.53 3.33 -14.19
C GLU A 808 -19.76 4.83 -13.98
N TYR A 809 -20.51 5.18 -12.92
CA TYR A 809 -20.92 6.56 -12.63
C TYR A 809 -19.96 7.29 -11.68
N GLN A 810 -19.17 6.55 -10.90
CA GLN A 810 -18.24 7.07 -9.90
C GLN A 810 -17.39 8.25 -10.43
N PRO A 811 -16.77 8.20 -11.63
CA PRO A 811 -15.96 9.32 -12.15
C PRO A 811 -16.78 10.59 -12.42
N VAL A 812 -18.07 10.44 -12.76
CA VAL A 812 -18.99 11.57 -12.98
C VAL A 812 -19.34 12.23 -11.65
N ALA A 813 -19.61 11.43 -10.62
CA ALA A 813 -19.84 11.94 -9.26
C ALA A 813 -18.61 12.69 -8.71
N HIS A 814 -17.40 12.17 -8.96
CA HIS A 814 -16.16 12.88 -8.60
C HIS A 814 -16.03 14.21 -9.34
N ARG A 815 -16.23 14.25 -10.66
CA ARG A 815 -16.15 15.51 -11.42
C ARG A 815 -17.18 16.53 -10.95
N TYR A 816 -18.37 16.09 -10.54
CA TYR A 816 -19.39 16.99 -10.02
C TYR A 816 -18.95 17.68 -8.72
N THR A 817 -18.09 17.07 -7.90
CA THR A 817 -17.51 17.77 -6.75
C THR A 817 -16.64 18.96 -7.16
N GLU A 818 -15.92 18.87 -8.29
CA GLU A 818 -15.15 20.01 -8.83
C GLU A 818 -16.07 21.17 -9.25
N GLU A 819 -17.27 20.86 -9.78
CA GLU A 819 -18.28 21.88 -10.10
C GLU A 819 -18.86 22.53 -8.83
N LEU A 820 -19.07 21.75 -7.77
CA LEU A 820 -19.61 22.23 -6.50
C LEU A 820 -18.63 23.10 -5.73
N PHE A 821 -17.35 22.73 -5.66
CA PHE A 821 -16.38 23.44 -4.82
C PHE A 821 -15.37 24.28 -5.58
N GLY A 822 -15.20 24.04 -6.87
CA GLY A 822 -14.10 24.56 -7.66
C GLY A 822 -13.00 23.51 -7.80
N LYS A 823 -12.43 23.43 -9.01
CA LYS A 823 -11.38 22.46 -9.35
C LYS A 823 -10.13 22.58 -8.46
N ASP A 824 -9.82 23.79 -7.99
CA ASP A 824 -8.64 24.06 -7.17
C ASP A 824 -8.88 23.80 -5.66
N ASN A 825 -10.07 23.32 -5.30
CA ASN A 825 -10.49 23.07 -3.91
C ASN A 825 -10.81 21.60 -3.63
N VAL A 826 -10.61 20.72 -4.61
CA VAL A 826 -10.99 19.32 -4.56
C VAL A 826 -9.84 18.48 -5.05
N PHE A 827 -9.36 17.57 -4.21
CA PHE A 827 -8.21 16.72 -4.52
C PHE A 827 -8.50 15.28 -4.15
N ARG A 828 -7.95 14.34 -4.92
CA ARG A 828 -7.94 12.95 -4.46
C ARG A 828 -7.07 12.81 -3.23
N ALA A 829 -7.48 12.01 -2.27
CA ALA A 829 -6.57 11.63 -1.21
C ALA A 829 -5.41 10.79 -1.80
N GLY A 830 -4.18 11.17 -1.51
CA GLY A 830 -2.99 10.41 -1.90
C GLY A 830 -2.80 9.17 -1.04
N SER A 831 -2.05 8.20 -1.57
CA SER A 831 -1.54 7.06 -0.81
C SER A 831 -0.04 6.88 -1.03
N ILE A 832 0.66 6.33 -0.03
CA ILE A 832 2.10 6.07 -0.10
C ILE A 832 2.29 4.55 -0.17
N GLY A 833 2.85 4.07 -1.27
CA GLY A 833 3.17 2.66 -1.45
C GLY A 833 4.53 2.36 -0.84
N THR A 834 4.57 1.51 0.19
CA THR A 834 5.80 1.12 0.90
C THR A 834 6.12 -0.36 0.73
N ILE A 835 7.36 -0.77 1.03
CA ILE A 835 7.70 -2.20 1.19
C ILE A 835 6.86 -2.76 2.36
N ALA A 836 5.96 -3.70 2.05
CA ALA A 836 5.12 -4.35 3.04
C ALA A 836 5.82 -5.53 3.72
N ASP A 837 5.35 -5.92 4.91
CA ASP A 837 5.89 -7.05 5.68
C ASP A 837 5.92 -8.37 4.91
N LYS A 838 4.95 -8.59 4.01
CA LYS A 838 4.90 -9.80 3.17
C LYS A 838 5.95 -9.78 2.06
N THR A 839 6.29 -8.60 1.54
CA THR A 839 7.25 -8.42 0.44
C THR A 839 8.69 -8.26 0.92
N ALA A 840 8.92 -7.68 2.11
CA ALA A 840 10.27 -7.42 2.62
C ALA A 840 11.18 -8.67 2.71
N PRO A 841 10.71 -9.85 3.16
CA PRO A 841 11.52 -11.07 3.16
C PRO A 841 12.03 -11.49 1.78
N ALA A 842 11.26 -11.20 0.71
CA ALA A 842 11.67 -11.53 -0.65
C ALA A 842 12.88 -10.69 -1.10
N PHE A 843 12.94 -9.40 -0.73
CA PHE A 843 14.11 -8.54 -1.00
C PHE A 843 15.38 -9.12 -0.36
N VAL A 844 15.29 -9.51 0.91
CA VAL A 844 16.41 -10.08 1.66
C VAL A 844 16.84 -11.43 1.06
N ARG A 845 15.90 -12.32 0.74
CA ARG A 845 16.21 -13.62 0.11
C ARG A 845 16.89 -13.44 -1.24
N ASN A 846 16.38 -12.54 -2.08
CA ASN A 846 16.97 -12.27 -3.39
C ASN A 846 18.41 -11.74 -3.23
N TYR A 847 18.63 -10.79 -2.32
CA TYR A 847 19.95 -10.23 -2.04
C TYR A 847 20.99 -11.29 -1.65
N TYR A 848 20.66 -12.21 -0.73
CA TYR A 848 21.61 -13.28 -0.35
C TYR A 848 21.73 -14.38 -1.41
N ARG A 849 20.64 -14.70 -2.12
CA ARG A 849 20.66 -15.65 -3.24
C ARG A 849 21.60 -15.21 -4.36
N ASP A 850 21.59 -13.93 -4.71
CA ASP A 850 22.51 -13.35 -5.71
C ASP A 850 23.98 -13.47 -5.31
N LYS A 851 24.26 -13.61 -4.01
CA LYS A 851 25.60 -13.85 -3.45
C LYS A 851 25.92 -15.33 -3.25
N GLY A 852 25.05 -16.25 -3.68
CA GLY A 852 25.19 -17.68 -3.45
C GLY A 852 25.06 -18.11 -1.99
N GLN A 853 24.42 -17.29 -1.16
CA GLN A 853 24.23 -17.54 0.27
C GLN A 853 22.77 -17.85 0.59
N THR A 854 22.55 -18.75 1.55
CA THR A 854 21.24 -18.99 2.16
C THR A 854 21.32 -18.61 3.63
N LYS A 855 20.32 -17.91 4.14
CA LYS A 855 20.22 -17.46 5.54
C LYS A 855 19.01 -18.09 6.19
N HIS A 856 19.09 -18.32 7.50
CA HIS A 856 17.96 -18.86 8.27
C HIS A 856 16.79 -17.86 8.28
N GLU A 857 15.56 -18.36 8.29
CA GLU A 857 14.34 -17.54 8.18
C GLU A 857 14.22 -16.48 9.30
N ALA A 858 14.73 -16.78 10.51
CA ALA A 858 14.80 -15.81 11.60
C ALA A 858 15.67 -14.58 11.24
N TYR A 859 16.82 -14.80 10.59
CA TYR A 859 17.69 -13.70 10.15
C TYR A 859 17.01 -12.90 9.05
N ILE A 860 16.43 -13.58 8.06
CA ILE A 860 15.65 -12.94 6.98
C ILE A 860 14.57 -12.03 7.56
N LYS A 861 13.80 -12.51 8.55
CA LYS A 861 12.76 -11.72 9.22
C LYS A 861 13.31 -10.54 10.01
N LYS A 862 14.43 -10.69 10.74
CA LYS A 862 15.11 -9.58 11.45
C LYS A 862 15.44 -8.45 10.47
N ILE A 863 16.12 -8.77 9.38
CA ILE A 863 16.56 -7.80 8.36
C ILE A 863 15.35 -7.20 7.62
N ALA A 864 14.36 -8.03 7.27
CA ALA A 864 13.17 -7.59 6.56
C ALA A 864 12.35 -6.57 7.35
N ALA A 865 12.22 -6.73 8.67
CA ALA A 865 11.49 -5.81 9.53
C ALA A 865 12.05 -4.37 9.46
N SER A 866 13.36 -4.21 9.34
CA SER A 866 14.00 -2.89 9.17
C SER A 866 13.72 -2.28 7.79
N CYS A 867 13.58 -3.11 6.75
CA CYS A 867 13.27 -2.69 5.38
C CYS A 867 11.78 -2.35 5.17
N THR A 868 10.86 -2.86 6.02
CA THR A 868 9.43 -2.55 5.96
C THR A 868 9.18 -1.04 6.10
N GLY A 869 8.23 -0.52 5.34
CA GLY A 869 7.78 0.88 5.43
C GLY A 869 8.62 1.85 4.61
N VAL A 870 9.72 1.40 3.99
CA VAL A 870 10.46 2.22 3.02
C VAL A 870 9.56 2.50 1.82
N LYS A 871 9.40 3.78 1.46
CA LYS A 871 8.60 4.21 0.33
C LYS A 871 9.16 3.63 -0.97
N GLN A 872 8.26 3.19 -1.85
CA GLN A 872 8.55 2.73 -3.21
C GLN A 872 7.85 3.60 -4.25
N THR A 873 6.57 3.91 -4.02
CA THR A 873 5.74 4.66 -4.98
C THR A 873 4.70 5.52 -4.24
N SER A 874 3.88 6.22 -5.01
CA SER A 874 2.69 6.92 -4.54
C SER A 874 1.50 6.49 -5.38
N GLY A 875 0.30 6.60 -4.83
CA GLY A 875 -0.94 6.22 -5.50
C GLY A 875 -2.09 7.13 -5.12
N GLN A 876 -3.30 6.69 -5.44
CA GLN A 876 -4.54 7.39 -5.12
C GLN A 876 -5.39 6.53 -4.20
N HIS A 877 -6.13 7.18 -3.31
CA HIS A 877 -7.17 6.54 -2.53
C HIS A 877 -8.32 6.10 -3.46
N PRO A 878 -8.94 4.93 -3.26
CA PRO A 878 -10.00 4.40 -4.15
C PRO A 878 -11.26 5.26 -4.30
N ALA A 879 -11.48 6.22 -3.39
CA ALA A 879 -12.75 6.95 -3.26
C ALA A 879 -12.59 8.36 -2.70
N GLY A 880 -11.92 8.46 -1.55
CA GLY A 880 -11.67 9.70 -0.81
C GLY A 880 -11.31 10.91 -1.67
N ILE A 881 -12.21 11.88 -1.64
CA ILE A 881 -12.04 13.24 -2.15
C ILE A 881 -11.84 14.17 -0.95
N MET A 882 -10.73 14.88 -0.90
CA MET A 882 -10.44 15.91 0.09
C MET A 882 -10.97 17.25 -0.39
N VAL A 883 -11.79 17.91 0.43
CA VAL A 883 -12.40 19.21 0.13
C VAL A 883 -11.72 20.30 0.95
N VAL A 884 -11.12 21.25 0.26
CA VAL A 884 -10.48 22.44 0.85
C VAL A 884 -11.47 23.61 0.79
N PRO A 885 -11.69 24.35 1.88
CA PRO A 885 -12.57 25.52 1.84
C PRO A 885 -12.09 26.57 0.82
N ARG A 886 -13.04 27.24 0.16
CA ARG A 886 -12.77 28.15 -0.99
C ARG A 886 -11.90 29.35 -0.64
N ASP A 887 -11.90 29.77 0.61
CA ASP A 887 -11.14 30.89 1.15
C ASP A 887 -9.73 30.48 1.64
N MET A 888 -9.35 29.20 1.47
CA MET A 888 -8.07 28.68 1.91
C MET A 888 -7.26 28.05 0.77
N ASP A 889 -5.94 28.16 0.93
CA ASP A 889 -4.96 27.51 0.08
C ASP A 889 -4.67 26.09 0.62
N VAL A 890 -4.73 25.07 -0.24
CA VAL A 890 -4.42 23.68 0.12
C VAL A 890 -3.05 23.51 0.76
N HIS A 891 -2.08 24.37 0.43
CA HIS A 891 -0.74 24.38 1.01
C HIS A 891 -0.71 24.83 2.48
N PHE A 892 -1.86 25.11 3.09
CA PHE A 892 -1.97 25.16 4.55
C PHE A 892 -2.01 23.77 5.20
N PHE A 893 -2.34 22.73 4.42
CA PHE A 893 -2.52 21.36 4.89
C PHE A 893 -1.51 20.40 4.29
N THR A 894 -1.27 20.49 2.98
CA THR A 894 -0.46 19.50 2.26
C THR A 894 0.01 20.04 0.90
N PRO A 895 1.20 19.63 0.41
CA PRO A 895 1.52 19.75 -1.01
C PRO A 895 0.61 18.88 -1.88
N LEU A 896 0.72 19.03 -3.20
CA LEU A 896 -0.01 18.23 -4.19
C LEU A 896 0.96 17.51 -5.14
N GLN A 897 0.52 16.41 -5.73
CA GLN A 897 1.29 15.68 -6.72
C GLN A 897 0.39 14.89 -7.69
N HIS A 898 0.99 14.33 -8.73
CA HIS A 898 0.35 13.27 -9.51
C HIS A 898 0.58 11.90 -8.83
N PRO A 899 -0.42 10.99 -8.82
CA PRO A 899 -0.22 9.63 -8.37
C PRO A 899 0.82 8.94 -9.26
N ALA A 900 1.75 8.20 -8.64
CA ALA A 900 2.85 7.51 -9.33
C ALA A 900 3.73 8.39 -10.26
N GLY A 901 3.64 9.72 -10.17
CA GLY A 901 4.30 10.64 -11.11
C GLY A 901 3.72 10.62 -12.53
N ASP A 902 2.52 10.06 -12.72
CA ASP A 902 1.88 9.98 -14.04
C ASP A 902 1.32 11.34 -14.48
N LYS A 903 2.03 11.98 -15.41
CA LYS A 903 1.62 13.25 -16.03
C LYS A 903 0.49 13.11 -17.04
N ALA A 904 0.24 11.91 -17.57
CA ALA A 904 -0.82 11.71 -18.56
C ALA A 904 -2.20 11.73 -17.89
N GLY A 905 -2.27 11.29 -16.63
CA GLY A 905 -3.47 11.36 -15.80
C GLY A 905 -3.86 12.81 -15.45
N SER A 906 -5.16 13.11 -15.51
CA SER A 906 -5.70 14.40 -15.05
C SER A 906 -5.82 14.51 -13.54
N THR A 907 -5.58 13.42 -12.81
CA THR A 907 -5.81 13.33 -11.37
C THR A 907 -4.68 13.99 -10.58
N ILE A 908 -5.06 14.87 -9.65
CA ILE A 908 -4.17 15.47 -8.66
C ILE A 908 -4.52 14.90 -7.30
N THR A 909 -3.50 14.43 -6.57
CA THR A 909 -3.62 13.87 -5.23
C THR A 909 -2.96 14.77 -4.19
N THR A 910 -3.43 14.70 -2.95
CA THR A 910 -2.68 15.21 -1.79
C THR A 910 -1.33 14.49 -1.67
N HIS A 911 -0.29 15.22 -1.27
CA HIS A 911 1.05 14.67 -1.09
C HIS A 911 1.17 13.87 0.20
N PHE A 912 0.46 14.32 1.24
CA PHE A 912 0.23 13.54 2.45
C PHE A 912 -0.89 12.53 2.22
N ASP A 913 -0.74 11.36 2.84
CA ASP A 913 -1.80 10.38 2.87
C ASP A 913 -3.02 10.90 3.64
N TYR A 914 -4.16 10.27 3.39
CA TYR A 914 -5.41 10.57 4.08
C TYR A 914 -5.27 10.59 5.61
N HIS A 915 -4.60 9.59 6.21
CA HIS A 915 -4.54 9.46 7.66
C HIS A 915 -3.86 10.65 8.33
N SER A 916 -2.91 11.27 7.64
CA SER A 916 -2.21 12.47 8.09
C SER A 916 -3.08 13.74 8.13
N ILE A 917 -4.19 13.77 7.38
CA ILE A 917 -5.06 14.96 7.21
C ILE A 917 -6.55 14.72 7.49
N SER A 918 -6.95 13.49 7.85
CA SER A 918 -8.34 13.01 7.94
C SER A 918 -9.26 13.75 8.91
N SER A 919 -8.68 14.44 9.89
CA SER A 919 -9.42 15.20 10.92
C SER A 919 -9.24 16.71 10.78
N ARG A 920 -8.59 17.16 9.69
CA ARG A 920 -8.28 18.56 9.42
C ARG A 920 -9.07 19.08 8.22
N LEU A 921 -9.36 18.21 7.27
CA LEU A 921 -10.16 18.50 6.09
C LEU A 921 -11.30 17.49 5.98
N VAL A 922 -12.40 17.92 5.38
CA VAL A 922 -13.54 17.06 5.07
C VAL A 922 -13.18 16.09 3.95
N LYS A 923 -13.56 14.83 4.15
CA LYS A 923 -13.50 13.77 3.14
C LYS A 923 -14.91 13.42 2.64
N LEU A 924 -15.05 13.27 1.33
CA LEU A 924 -16.20 12.64 0.70
C LEU A 924 -15.78 11.28 0.13
N ASP A 925 -16.34 10.19 0.64
CA ASP A 925 -16.10 8.84 0.14
C ASP A 925 -17.14 8.48 -0.94
N ILE A 926 -16.82 8.92 -2.16
CA ILE A 926 -17.57 8.59 -3.38
C ILE A 926 -17.00 7.27 -3.90
N LEU A 927 -17.60 6.16 -3.46
CA LEU A 927 -17.16 4.79 -3.73
C LEU A 927 -17.83 4.24 -4.99
N GLY A 928 -17.09 3.46 -5.77
CA GLY A 928 -17.64 2.63 -6.83
C GLY A 928 -18.00 1.27 -6.26
N HIS A 929 -19.22 0.81 -6.52
CA HIS A 929 -19.72 -0.48 -6.06
C HIS A 929 -20.49 -1.18 -7.17
N ASP A 930 -20.54 -2.51 -7.12
CA ASP A 930 -21.22 -3.33 -8.12
C ASP A 930 -22.72 -3.37 -7.88
N ASP A 931 -23.20 -3.41 -6.63
CA ASP A 931 -24.65 -3.45 -6.33
C ASP A 931 -25.48 -2.42 -7.11
N PRO A 932 -25.15 -1.11 -7.12
CA PRO A 932 -25.93 -0.15 -7.90
C PRO A 932 -25.87 -0.42 -9.40
N THR A 933 -24.74 -0.93 -9.90
CA THR A 933 -24.56 -1.31 -11.31
C THR A 933 -25.42 -2.53 -11.67
N VAL A 934 -25.45 -3.55 -10.80
CA VAL A 934 -26.24 -4.77 -10.98
C VAL A 934 -27.74 -4.46 -10.88
N ILE A 935 -28.15 -3.66 -9.89
CA ILE A 935 -29.55 -3.22 -9.75
C ILE A 935 -29.97 -2.43 -10.99
N LYS A 936 -29.11 -1.54 -11.49
CA LYS A 936 -29.39 -0.78 -12.71
C LYS A 936 -29.56 -1.69 -13.92
N MET A 937 -28.65 -2.64 -14.10
CA MET A 937 -28.75 -3.64 -15.16
C MET A 937 -30.06 -4.46 -15.05
N LEU A 938 -30.45 -4.87 -13.85
CA LEU A 938 -31.70 -5.61 -13.62
C LEU A 938 -32.94 -4.75 -13.89
N GLU A 939 -32.95 -3.48 -13.49
CA GLU A 939 -34.00 -2.53 -13.83
C GLU A 939 -34.13 -2.40 -15.36
N ASP A 940 -33.03 -2.20 -16.06
CA ASP A 940 -33.03 -2.03 -17.51
C ASP A 940 -33.47 -3.30 -18.26
N LEU A 941 -33.15 -4.49 -17.74
CA LEU A 941 -33.55 -5.78 -18.31
C LEU A 941 -35.01 -6.16 -18.01
N THR A 942 -35.49 -5.84 -16.81
CA THR A 942 -36.82 -6.25 -16.35
C THR A 942 -37.88 -5.16 -16.51
N HIS A 943 -37.44 -3.92 -16.78
CA HIS A 943 -38.26 -2.71 -16.79
C HIS A 943 -39.06 -2.51 -15.49
N ARG A 944 -38.54 -3.03 -14.37
CA ARG A 944 -39.16 -2.94 -13.06
C ARG A 944 -38.37 -1.98 -12.18
N ASP A 945 -39.06 -0.96 -11.65
CA ASP A 945 -38.49 -0.02 -10.70
C ASP A 945 -38.06 -0.75 -9.41
N PRO A 946 -36.77 -0.75 -9.06
CA PRO A 946 -36.25 -1.42 -7.86
C PRO A 946 -36.93 -0.97 -6.56
N LYS A 947 -37.40 0.28 -6.48
CA LYS A 947 -38.03 0.84 -5.28
C LYS A 947 -39.42 0.27 -5.00
N THR A 948 -39.99 -0.44 -5.97
CA THR A 948 -41.31 -1.10 -5.85
C THR A 948 -41.21 -2.55 -5.40
N ILE A 949 -40.01 -3.08 -5.20
CA ILE A 949 -39.80 -4.47 -4.78
C ILE A 949 -40.14 -4.60 -3.29
N PRO A 950 -41.08 -5.51 -2.90
CA PRO A 950 -41.39 -5.72 -1.50
C PRO A 950 -40.25 -6.43 -0.76
N PHE A 951 -39.93 -5.97 0.44
CA PHE A 951 -38.88 -6.56 1.28
C PHE A 951 -39.29 -7.86 1.97
N ASP A 952 -40.58 -8.21 1.96
CA ASP A 952 -41.16 -9.38 2.62
C ASP A 952 -41.75 -10.43 1.67
N ASP A 953 -41.35 -10.41 0.39
CA ASP A 953 -41.75 -11.46 -0.56
C ASP A 953 -41.29 -12.83 -0.10
N THR A 954 -42.26 -13.71 0.19
CA THR A 954 -41.99 -15.02 0.80
C THR A 954 -41.15 -15.92 -0.09
N ALA A 955 -41.32 -15.84 -1.43
CA ALA A 955 -40.53 -16.63 -2.36
C ALA A 955 -39.06 -16.19 -2.34
N THR A 956 -38.81 -14.88 -2.39
CA THR A 956 -37.48 -14.28 -2.31
C THR A 956 -36.81 -14.57 -0.97
N LEU A 957 -37.52 -14.37 0.16
CA LEU A 957 -36.99 -14.66 1.49
C LEU A 957 -36.67 -16.15 1.70
N SER A 958 -37.41 -17.05 1.05
CA SER A 958 -37.11 -18.48 1.14
C SER A 958 -35.73 -18.83 0.58
N LEU A 959 -35.17 -18.01 -0.33
CA LEU A 959 -33.85 -18.22 -0.92
C LEU A 959 -32.69 -18.16 0.08
N PHE A 960 -32.90 -17.49 1.22
CA PHE A 960 -31.92 -17.46 2.31
C PHE A 960 -31.86 -18.77 3.12
N SER A 961 -32.79 -19.70 2.88
CA SER A 961 -32.88 -20.99 3.59
C SER A 961 -33.15 -22.21 2.69
N SER A 962 -33.45 -21.99 1.40
CA SER A 962 -33.81 -23.05 0.46
C SER A 962 -33.70 -22.59 -1.00
N THR A 963 -33.19 -23.44 -1.88
CA THR A 963 -33.17 -23.16 -3.34
C THR A 963 -34.51 -23.44 -4.04
N LYS A 964 -35.53 -23.87 -3.30
CA LYS A 964 -36.81 -24.34 -3.85
C LYS A 964 -37.51 -23.30 -4.72
N ALA A 965 -37.47 -22.03 -4.35
CA ALA A 965 -38.11 -20.96 -5.12
C ALA A 965 -37.42 -20.66 -6.46
N LEU A 966 -36.15 -21.05 -6.64
CA LEU A 966 -35.43 -20.99 -7.93
C LEU A 966 -35.69 -22.20 -8.82
N GLY A 967 -36.24 -23.29 -8.28
CA GLY A 967 -36.44 -24.54 -9.01
C GLY A 967 -35.14 -25.30 -9.34
N ILE A 968 -34.05 -25.00 -8.62
CA ILE A 968 -32.70 -25.58 -8.84
C ILE A 968 -32.29 -26.38 -7.59
N SER A 969 -31.58 -27.50 -7.77
CA SER A 969 -31.04 -28.29 -6.66
C SER A 969 -29.72 -27.72 -6.11
N GLU A 970 -29.44 -27.94 -4.82
CA GLU A 970 -28.18 -27.54 -4.17
C GLU A 970 -26.93 -28.07 -4.92
N LYS A 971 -27.05 -29.25 -5.53
CA LYS A 971 -26.00 -29.89 -6.32
C LYS A 971 -25.70 -29.17 -7.64
N GLU A 972 -26.73 -28.61 -8.28
CA GLU A 972 -26.60 -27.83 -9.52
C GLU A 972 -25.99 -26.45 -9.27
N LEU A 973 -26.12 -25.92 -8.05
CA LEU A 973 -25.50 -24.66 -7.61
C LEU A 973 -24.05 -24.84 -7.10
N GLY A 974 -23.58 -26.07 -6.91
CA GLY A 974 -22.24 -26.35 -6.40
C GLY A 974 -22.02 -25.89 -4.94
N LEU A 975 -23.09 -25.67 -4.17
CA LEU A 975 -23.06 -25.14 -2.81
C LEU A 975 -23.80 -26.09 -1.86
N THR A 976 -23.15 -26.47 -0.75
CA THR A 976 -23.85 -27.07 0.39
C THR A 976 -24.52 -25.94 1.17
N LEU A 977 -25.85 -25.94 1.31
CA LEU A 977 -26.57 -24.91 2.09
C LEU A 977 -26.18 -24.99 3.58
N VAL A 978 -25.13 -24.28 3.96
CA VAL A 978 -24.94 -23.73 5.31
C VAL A 978 -25.77 -22.43 5.34
N PRO A 979 -26.41 -22.03 6.46
CA PRO A 979 -27.05 -20.72 6.56
C PRO A 979 -26.14 -19.66 5.95
N LEU A 980 -26.63 -18.92 4.96
CA LEU A 980 -25.85 -17.98 4.15
C LEU A 980 -25.15 -16.93 5.02
N GLU A 981 -23.91 -17.22 5.46
CA GLU A 981 -22.89 -16.19 5.52
C GLU A 981 -22.47 -15.94 4.07
N PHE A 982 -23.04 -14.90 3.44
CA PHE A 982 -22.53 -14.32 2.21
C PHE A 982 -21.09 -13.81 2.45
N ARG A 983 -20.11 -14.72 2.40
CA ARG A 983 -18.69 -14.38 2.34
C ARG A 983 -18.35 -13.91 0.93
N SER A 984 -18.83 -12.73 0.54
CA SER A 984 -18.21 -11.91 -0.54
C SER A 984 -18.84 -10.55 -0.79
N PHE A 985 -20.00 -10.18 -0.22
CA PHE A 985 -20.66 -8.91 -0.58
C PHE A 985 -21.05 -7.96 0.58
N VAL A 986 -20.60 -8.18 1.81
CA VAL A 986 -20.76 -7.17 2.89
C VAL A 986 -19.48 -7.08 3.74
N LEU A 987 -19.09 -5.84 4.04
CA LEU A 987 -17.90 -5.42 4.80
C LEU A 987 -17.69 -6.16 6.13
N PRO A 988 -16.43 -6.19 6.63
CA PRO A 988 -16.09 -6.85 7.89
C PRO A 988 -16.60 -6.03 9.08
N LEU A 989 -17.56 -6.55 9.84
CA LEU A 989 -17.75 -6.13 11.23
C LEU A 989 -16.83 -6.96 12.12
N PRO A 990 -16.08 -6.33 13.06
CA PRO A 990 -15.19 -7.04 13.96
C PRO A 990 -16.02 -7.79 15.00
N ALA A 991 -15.88 -9.12 15.04
CA ALA A 991 -16.40 -9.92 16.13
C ALA A 991 -15.74 -9.48 17.45
N ARG A 992 -16.58 -9.16 18.44
CA ARG A 992 -16.22 -9.22 19.87
C ARG A 992 -16.63 -10.57 20.43
#